data_AF-A0AAX3VGD4-F1
#
_entry.id   AF-A0AAX3VGD4-F1
#
_cell.length_a   1.000
_cell.length_b   1.000
_cell.length_c   1.000
_cell.angle_alpha   90.00
_cell.angle_beta   90.00
_cell.angle_gamma   90.00
#
_symmetry.space_group_name_H-M   'P 1'
#
loop_
_entity.id
_entity.type
_entity.pdbx_description
1 polymer ?
#
loop_
_entity_poly.entity_id
_entity_poly.type
_entity_poly.pdbx_seq_one_letter_code
_entity_poly.pdbx_strand_id
1 'polypeptide(L)'
;MKNRWRFSLAVIGVVALAIPALPAVAAAAPSATIEDGFDELTPDWLPAAGTWEAADGVARVVQPGASRGSILALSGRGLDGEATATVTFASAGGGASAWAGFTVRRTGTADDYTQSGYTVFVRNSGELAVIRAAGDGQVAVLGTAQTDARPGSGPVTVTASLDGERIRVGLGDVGEATTLIDVTDAAFSGSGFALAAHRDVRMSVDSVQLSGVIDRAEPVPTDCVGWSGAPATDAGRGEVLVSDARIEAVSARIAAGEQPQTSAYARLLTAADAGLERAPAPPTTFFVPFFYNDPTAHRAARDGLQNDANTAYELALAYRLSGDARYGAHAAQFIDSWTTTVECVRTREDSALAFSYHFPAFVHAAELLRGTSVWSAASEAVFAGFLRETATPVAASILHRTNNWGSWALETTTAVAAYLDDEAELAAANARAVELLEHQIDENGHLPEEVDRNNGVGDYGIWYTHFSLLPLFLVAETLSAHGLDVLDHVNANGRGLADAADAATGWVADPASFPYYTGDPAKLANVRTIDYLRDAGFTAHSMSYFELAQNHFPTDERAALLAEEGPMTTIHSAPYLSLTHGGLADVTAAPGEGEPGAGEPGGGTPGDTGSPGGSSGGSSGTGPAGAPGGSSDARAAGSLAASGGEVSPAPLALAAGLSLVGLLLIVARVRRRAVTTRR
;
A
#
# COMPACT_ATOMS: atom_id res chain seq x y z
N MET A 1 -12.08 -84.06 38.60
CA MET A 1 -11.04 -84.98 38.10
C MET A 1 -9.80 -84.17 37.73
N LYS A 2 -8.65 -84.49 38.37
CA LYS A 2 -7.23 -84.11 38.10
C LYS A 2 -6.92 -82.59 37.94
N ASN A 3 -6.46 -81.90 38.99
CA ASN A 3 -5.05 -81.68 39.43
C ASN A 3 -4.14 -80.98 38.38
N ARG A 4 -3.21 -80.06 38.67
CA ARG A 4 -2.79 -79.21 39.82
C ARG A 4 -1.62 -78.32 39.29
N TRP A 5 -1.55 -77.07 39.75
CA TRP A 5 -0.34 -76.32 40.20
C TRP A 5 0.71 -75.71 39.23
N ARG A 6 0.85 -74.37 39.36
CA ARG A 6 2.03 -73.49 39.64
C ARG A 6 3.36 -73.71 38.87
N PHE A 7 3.93 -72.63 38.31
CA PHE A 7 5.08 -71.85 38.84
C PHE A 7 5.64 -70.81 37.82
N SER A 8 6.33 -69.81 38.37
CA SER A 8 6.94 -68.60 37.79
C SER A 8 8.06 -68.81 36.74
N LEU A 9 8.28 -67.82 35.86
CA LEU A 9 9.55 -67.54 35.14
C LEU A 9 9.57 -66.04 34.76
N ALA A 10 10.47 -65.21 35.29
CA ALA A 10 11.87 -65.00 34.90
C ALA A 10 12.03 -63.91 33.82
N VAL A 11 12.63 -62.79 34.23
CA VAL A 11 13.01 -61.63 33.43
C VAL A 11 14.22 -61.98 32.57
N ILE A 12 14.14 -61.71 31.26
CA ILE A 12 15.29 -61.63 30.36
C ILE A 12 15.23 -60.26 29.68
N GLY A 13 16.20 -59.40 30.00
CA GLY A 13 16.40 -58.12 29.31
C GLY A 13 17.11 -58.34 27.99
N VAL A 14 16.52 -57.83 26.89
CA VAL A 14 17.16 -57.76 25.58
C VAL A 14 17.56 -56.31 25.34
N VAL A 15 18.87 -56.08 25.20
CA VAL A 15 19.45 -54.82 24.74
C VAL A 15 19.23 -54.73 23.23
N ALA A 16 18.38 -53.80 22.79
CA ALA A 16 18.20 -53.49 21.38
C ALA A 16 19.25 -52.46 20.93
N LEU A 17 20.19 -52.87 20.08
CA LEU A 17 21.07 -51.98 19.33
C LEU A 17 20.25 -51.30 18.22
N ALA A 18 20.03 -49.99 18.35
CA ALA A 18 19.43 -49.17 17.30
C ALA A 18 20.51 -48.85 16.24
N ILE A 19 20.32 -49.36 15.02
CA ILE A 19 21.06 -48.92 13.84
C ILE A 19 20.25 -47.76 13.25
N PRO A 20 20.83 -46.56 13.03
CA PRO A 20 20.10 -45.47 12.39
C PRO A 20 19.82 -45.87 10.94
N ALA A 21 18.54 -45.86 10.56
CA ALA A 21 18.15 -45.99 9.16
C ALA A 21 18.67 -44.77 8.40
N LEU A 22 19.47 -45.00 7.36
CA LEU A 22 19.80 -43.97 6.39
C LEU A 22 18.49 -43.46 5.77
N PRO A 23 18.32 -42.14 5.59
CA PRO A 23 17.12 -41.61 4.94
C PRO A 23 17.05 -42.21 3.53
N ALA A 24 15.88 -42.74 3.18
CA ALA A 24 15.61 -43.13 1.81
C ALA A 24 15.78 -41.88 0.94
N VAL A 25 16.74 -41.91 0.02
CA VAL A 25 16.85 -40.91 -1.04
C VAL A 25 15.55 -41.00 -1.83
N ALA A 26 14.67 -40.02 -1.65
CA ALA A 26 13.50 -39.88 -2.49
C ALA A 26 13.99 -39.76 -3.94
N ALA A 27 13.59 -40.70 -4.79
CA ALA A 27 13.81 -40.57 -6.22
C ALA A 27 13.15 -39.26 -6.67
N ALA A 28 13.89 -38.39 -7.36
CA ALA A 28 13.35 -37.16 -7.93
C ALA A 28 12.11 -37.52 -8.78
N ALA A 29 10.99 -36.84 -8.53
CA ALA A 29 9.83 -36.96 -9.41
C ALA A 29 10.27 -36.61 -10.84
N PRO A 30 9.79 -37.33 -11.87
CA PRO A 30 10.16 -37.01 -13.25
C PRO A 30 9.73 -35.57 -13.56
N SER A 31 10.65 -34.77 -14.13
CA SER A 31 10.38 -33.39 -14.48
C SER A 31 9.14 -33.30 -15.38
N ALA A 32 8.22 -32.39 -15.04
CA ALA A 32 6.97 -32.24 -15.78
C ALA A 32 7.23 -31.55 -17.14
N THR A 33 6.21 -31.59 -18.00
CA THR A 33 6.18 -30.82 -19.25
C THR A 33 4.99 -29.86 -19.21
N ILE A 34 5.12 -28.73 -19.88
CA ILE A 34 4.02 -27.82 -20.18
C ILE A 34 3.93 -27.72 -21.70
N GLU A 35 2.74 -27.96 -22.25
CA GLU A 35 2.40 -27.65 -23.62
C GLU A 35 1.15 -26.79 -23.58
N ASP A 36 1.27 -25.55 -24.02
CA ASP A 36 0.18 -24.58 -24.01
C ASP A 36 0.01 -23.98 -25.40
N GLY A 37 -1.21 -24.15 -25.92
CA GLY A 37 -1.66 -23.56 -27.18
C GLY A 37 -2.47 -22.29 -26.95
N PHE A 38 -2.72 -21.84 -25.73
CA PHE A 38 -3.40 -20.58 -25.40
C PHE A 38 -4.84 -20.45 -25.95
N ASP A 39 -5.68 -21.47 -25.71
CA ASP A 39 -7.13 -21.33 -25.84
C ASP A 39 -7.71 -20.35 -24.80
N GLU A 40 -7.16 -20.35 -23.59
CA GLU A 40 -7.41 -19.40 -22.51
C GLU A 40 -6.14 -19.19 -21.66
N LEU A 41 -6.07 -18.08 -20.90
CA LEU A 41 -4.99 -17.88 -19.93
C LEU A 41 -5.36 -18.58 -18.62
N THR A 42 -4.63 -19.63 -18.28
CA THR A 42 -4.78 -20.31 -16.99
C THR A 42 -4.17 -19.48 -15.85
N PRO A 43 -4.50 -19.76 -14.57
CA PRO A 43 -3.89 -19.08 -13.42
C PRO A 43 -2.36 -19.23 -13.31
N ASP A 44 -1.77 -20.20 -14.05
CA ASP A 44 -0.33 -20.38 -14.12
C ASP A 44 0.36 -19.24 -14.90
N TRP A 45 -0.38 -18.43 -15.66
CA TRP A 45 0.16 -17.29 -16.42
C TRP A 45 -0.22 -15.95 -15.79
N LEU A 46 0.78 -15.22 -15.30
CA LEU A 46 0.66 -13.88 -14.73
C LEU A 46 1.04 -12.80 -15.77
N PRO A 47 0.13 -11.91 -16.17
CA PRO A 47 0.45 -10.74 -16.99
C PRO A 47 1.26 -9.70 -16.18
N ALA A 48 2.58 -9.88 -16.08
CA ALA A 48 3.45 -9.03 -15.27
C ALA A 48 3.67 -7.63 -15.89
N ALA A 49 3.51 -7.50 -17.21
CA ALA A 49 3.52 -6.20 -17.89
C ALA A 49 2.73 -6.25 -19.20
N GLY A 50 2.00 -5.17 -19.49
CA GLY A 50 1.08 -5.10 -20.63
C GLY A 50 -0.18 -5.94 -20.43
N THR A 51 -1.17 -5.70 -21.28
CA THR A 51 -2.42 -6.47 -21.28
C THR A 51 -2.29 -7.64 -22.22
N TRP A 52 -2.58 -8.84 -21.71
CA TRP A 52 -2.54 -10.10 -22.45
C TRP A 52 -3.92 -10.73 -22.51
N GLU A 53 -4.23 -11.33 -23.66
CA GLU A 53 -5.43 -12.14 -23.87
C GLU A 53 -5.03 -13.44 -24.58
N ALA A 54 -5.65 -14.56 -24.21
CA ALA A 54 -5.55 -15.82 -24.93
C ALA A 54 -6.92 -16.21 -25.46
N ALA A 55 -6.98 -16.45 -26.76
CA ALA A 55 -8.17 -16.90 -27.46
C ALA A 55 -7.77 -17.48 -28.83
N ASP A 56 -8.57 -18.43 -29.31
CA ASP A 56 -8.39 -19.07 -30.61
C ASP A 56 -6.98 -19.69 -30.78
N GLY A 57 -6.48 -20.32 -29.72
CA GLY A 57 -5.18 -20.98 -29.72
C GLY A 57 -3.97 -20.03 -29.84
N VAL A 58 -4.06 -18.81 -29.32
CA VAL A 58 -2.94 -17.84 -29.35
C VAL A 58 -3.06 -16.84 -28.19
N ALA A 59 -1.94 -16.62 -27.47
CA ALA A 59 -1.80 -15.52 -26.52
C ALA A 59 -1.28 -14.26 -27.22
N ARG A 60 -1.89 -13.10 -26.97
CA ARG A 60 -1.60 -11.83 -27.66
C ARG A 60 -1.46 -10.67 -26.71
N VAL A 61 -0.53 -9.77 -27.02
CA VAL A 61 -0.43 -8.45 -26.39
C VAL A 61 -1.50 -7.52 -26.96
N VAL A 62 -2.49 -7.17 -26.14
CA VAL A 62 -3.59 -6.25 -26.47
C VAL A 62 -3.23 -4.80 -26.19
N GLN A 63 -2.42 -4.56 -25.16
CA GLN A 63 -1.83 -3.26 -24.92
C GLN A 63 -0.38 -3.46 -24.47
N PRO A 64 0.61 -2.94 -25.21
CA PRO A 64 1.99 -3.04 -24.79
C PRO A 64 2.20 -2.37 -23.43
N GLY A 65 3.02 -2.98 -22.56
CA GLY A 65 3.39 -2.38 -21.28
C GLY A 65 4.33 -1.18 -21.43
N ALA A 66 4.40 -0.34 -20.39
CA ALA A 66 5.18 0.90 -20.40
C ALA A 66 6.70 0.64 -20.25
N SER A 67 7.51 1.49 -20.90
CA SER A 67 9.00 1.61 -20.86
C SER A 67 9.86 0.35 -21.16
N ARG A 68 9.50 -0.83 -20.65
CA ARG A 68 10.21 -2.11 -20.75
C ARG A 68 9.41 -3.21 -21.47
N GLY A 69 8.23 -2.87 -21.98
CA GLY A 69 7.45 -3.73 -22.86
C GLY A 69 6.52 -4.68 -22.14
N SER A 70 6.27 -5.85 -22.72
CA SER A 70 5.19 -6.75 -22.28
C SER A 70 5.76 -8.07 -21.79
N ILE A 71 5.21 -8.58 -20.68
CA ILE A 71 5.67 -9.79 -20.00
C ILE A 71 4.47 -10.64 -19.60
N LEU A 72 4.47 -11.90 -20.01
CA LEU A 72 3.55 -12.94 -19.52
C LEU A 72 4.37 -14.03 -18.83
N ALA A 73 4.29 -14.04 -17.51
CA ALA A 73 5.15 -14.82 -16.62
C ALA A 73 4.50 -16.15 -16.24
N LEU A 74 5.29 -17.23 -16.22
CA LEU A 74 4.85 -18.48 -15.60
C LEU A 74 4.99 -18.35 -14.07
N SER A 75 3.88 -18.52 -13.37
CA SER A 75 3.74 -18.45 -11.91
C SER A 75 3.61 -19.85 -11.30
N GLY A 76 4.10 -20.03 -10.08
CA GLY A 76 4.07 -21.31 -9.35
C GLY A 76 4.93 -22.44 -9.94
N ARG A 77 5.44 -22.28 -11.17
CA ARG A 77 6.29 -23.25 -11.87
C ARG A 77 7.52 -22.58 -12.49
N GLY A 78 8.53 -23.39 -12.76
CA GLY A 78 9.78 -22.96 -13.37
C GLY A 78 10.48 -24.08 -14.13
N LEU A 79 11.66 -23.78 -14.64
CA LEU A 79 12.55 -24.68 -15.36
C LEU A 79 13.74 -25.07 -14.46
N ASP A 80 14.03 -26.36 -14.39
CA ASP A 80 15.16 -26.92 -13.65
C ASP A 80 16.52 -26.62 -14.31
N GLY A 81 17.57 -27.22 -13.77
CA GLY A 81 18.95 -27.13 -14.28
C GLY A 81 19.10 -27.60 -15.73
N GLU A 82 18.29 -28.55 -16.16
CA GLU A 82 18.39 -29.31 -17.41
C GLU A 82 17.03 -29.32 -18.12
N ALA A 83 16.70 -28.17 -18.71
CA ALA A 83 15.37 -27.89 -19.25
C ALA A 83 15.42 -27.48 -20.72
N THR A 84 14.27 -27.52 -21.40
CA THR A 84 14.12 -26.97 -22.76
C THR A 84 12.90 -26.07 -22.80
N ALA A 85 13.01 -24.94 -23.50
CA ALA A 85 11.92 -24.04 -23.80
C ALA A 85 11.83 -23.80 -25.30
N THR A 86 10.70 -24.19 -25.89
CA THR A 86 10.39 -24.01 -27.31
C THR A 86 9.16 -23.12 -27.42
N VAL A 87 9.29 -22.01 -28.14
CA VAL A 87 8.22 -21.02 -28.27
C VAL A 87 8.04 -20.66 -29.72
N THR A 88 6.79 -20.71 -30.19
CA THR A 88 6.40 -20.25 -31.53
C THR A 88 5.66 -18.93 -31.40
N PHE A 89 6.18 -17.87 -32.03
CA PHE A 89 5.61 -16.53 -31.91
C PHE A 89 5.79 -15.69 -33.16
N ALA A 90 4.91 -14.70 -33.32
CA ALA A 90 5.02 -13.62 -34.30
C ALA A 90 5.01 -12.25 -33.61
N SER A 91 5.39 -11.20 -34.34
CA SER A 91 5.42 -9.82 -33.86
C SER A 91 4.66 -8.89 -34.81
N ALA A 92 4.01 -7.88 -34.26
CA ALA A 92 3.45 -6.77 -35.03
C ALA A 92 3.90 -5.43 -34.43
N GLY A 93 4.26 -4.48 -35.29
CA GLY A 93 4.80 -3.18 -34.87
C GLY A 93 6.30 -3.19 -34.53
N GLY A 94 6.80 -2.01 -34.17
CA GLY A 94 8.20 -1.77 -33.84
C GLY A 94 9.14 -1.66 -35.04
N GLY A 95 10.26 -0.95 -34.86
CA GLY A 95 11.32 -0.82 -35.87
C GLY A 95 12.19 -2.07 -36.00
N ALA A 96 13.25 -2.00 -36.81
CA ALA A 96 14.15 -3.14 -37.06
C ALA A 96 14.81 -3.72 -35.79
N SER A 97 15.02 -2.90 -34.76
CA SER A 97 15.59 -3.31 -33.48
C SER A 97 14.56 -3.89 -32.50
N ALA A 98 13.26 -3.74 -32.77
CA ALA A 98 12.22 -4.27 -31.92
C ALA A 98 12.21 -5.81 -31.98
N TRP A 99 11.78 -6.46 -30.90
CA TRP A 99 11.95 -7.90 -30.72
C TRP A 99 10.81 -8.55 -29.94
N ALA A 100 10.68 -9.85 -30.12
CA ALA A 100 9.83 -10.75 -29.33
C ALA A 100 10.61 -12.03 -28.99
N GLY A 101 10.27 -12.66 -27.87
CA GLY A 101 10.97 -13.84 -27.37
C GLY A 101 10.53 -14.23 -25.97
N PHE A 102 11.45 -14.77 -25.18
CA PHE A 102 11.18 -15.25 -23.83
C PHE A 102 12.42 -15.16 -22.94
N THR A 103 12.20 -15.15 -21.63
CA THR A 103 13.23 -15.11 -20.60
C THR A 103 13.24 -16.43 -19.82
N VAL A 104 14.44 -16.96 -19.57
CA VAL A 104 14.70 -18.16 -18.76
C VAL A 104 15.60 -17.81 -17.58
N ARG A 105 15.67 -18.69 -16.58
CA ARG A 105 16.46 -18.51 -15.34
C ARG A 105 16.13 -17.24 -14.57
N ARG A 106 14.90 -16.76 -14.70
CA ARG A 106 14.47 -15.52 -14.05
C ARG A 106 14.37 -15.73 -12.53
N THR A 107 14.74 -14.71 -11.76
CA THR A 107 14.70 -14.76 -10.30
C THR A 107 13.29 -14.48 -9.82
N GLY A 108 12.77 -13.25 -9.93
CA GLY A 108 11.40 -12.87 -9.59
C GLY A 108 10.38 -13.18 -10.69
N THR A 109 9.11 -13.37 -10.34
CA THR A 109 8.05 -13.59 -11.34
C THR A 109 7.59 -12.29 -12.02
N ALA A 110 7.76 -11.15 -11.35
CA ALA A 110 7.48 -9.84 -11.94
C ALA A 110 8.73 -9.19 -12.59
N ASP A 111 9.91 -9.78 -12.44
CA ASP A 111 11.14 -9.20 -12.98
C ASP A 111 11.06 -9.05 -14.50
N ASP A 112 11.52 -7.90 -15.00
CA ASP A 112 11.75 -7.67 -16.42
C ASP A 112 13.12 -8.20 -16.89
N TYR A 113 13.33 -8.18 -18.21
CA TYR A 113 14.54 -8.70 -18.87
C TYR A 113 15.84 -7.95 -18.50
N THR A 114 15.75 -6.83 -17.78
CA THR A 114 16.89 -6.05 -17.26
C THR A 114 17.17 -6.32 -15.79
N GLN A 115 16.20 -6.89 -15.07
CA GLN A 115 16.28 -7.17 -13.63
C GLN A 115 16.85 -8.57 -13.34
N SER A 116 16.39 -9.61 -14.05
CA SER A 116 16.97 -10.95 -13.89
C SER A 116 16.81 -11.87 -15.10
N GLY A 117 17.64 -12.91 -15.13
CA GLY A 117 17.58 -14.00 -16.10
C GLY A 117 18.27 -13.72 -17.43
N TYR A 118 18.05 -14.66 -18.37
CA TYR A 118 18.56 -14.60 -19.73
C TYR A 118 17.40 -14.49 -20.70
N THR A 119 17.43 -13.50 -21.58
CA THR A 119 16.38 -13.28 -22.57
C THR A 119 16.84 -13.71 -23.94
N VAL A 120 16.08 -14.61 -24.53
CA VAL A 120 16.25 -15.16 -25.87
C VAL A 120 15.21 -14.52 -26.76
N PHE A 121 15.62 -13.84 -27.84
CA PHE A 121 14.68 -13.14 -28.70
C PHE A 121 15.14 -13.07 -30.16
N VAL A 122 14.17 -12.80 -31.03
CA VAL A 122 14.40 -12.49 -32.44
C VAL A 122 13.96 -11.05 -32.69
N ARG A 123 14.87 -10.23 -33.25
CA ARG A 123 14.54 -8.89 -33.72
C ARG A 123 13.76 -8.94 -35.03
N ASN A 124 12.98 -7.90 -35.31
CA ASN A 124 12.33 -7.72 -36.60
C ASN A 124 13.34 -7.67 -37.77
N SER A 125 14.60 -7.32 -37.51
CA SER A 125 15.71 -7.40 -38.48
C SER A 125 16.14 -8.82 -38.85
N GLY A 126 15.81 -9.82 -38.04
CA GLY A 126 16.27 -11.21 -38.19
C GLY A 126 17.42 -11.64 -37.30
N GLU A 127 17.90 -10.76 -36.43
CA GLU A 127 18.91 -11.10 -35.44
C GLU A 127 18.29 -11.95 -34.33
N LEU A 128 18.75 -13.19 -34.19
CA LEU A 128 18.57 -13.99 -32.99
C LEU A 128 19.62 -13.55 -31.96
N ALA A 129 19.22 -13.34 -30.71
CA ALA A 129 20.12 -12.91 -29.66
C ALA A 129 19.81 -13.58 -28.31
N VAL A 130 20.85 -13.73 -27.51
CA VAL A 130 20.79 -14.08 -26.09
C VAL A 130 21.43 -12.95 -25.30
N ILE A 131 20.67 -12.35 -24.41
CA ILE A 131 21.13 -11.31 -23.49
C ILE A 131 20.94 -11.75 -22.05
N ARG A 132 21.71 -11.12 -21.15
CA ARG A 132 21.66 -11.29 -19.71
C ARG A 132 21.25 -9.97 -19.06
N ALA A 133 20.39 -10.04 -18.04
CA ALA A 133 20.10 -8.89 -17.19
C ALA A 133 21.37 -8.37 -16.48
N ALA A 134 21.54 -7.05 -16.39
CA ALA A 134 22.72 -6.43 -15.78
C ALA A 134 22.39 -5.44 -14.65
N GLY A 135 21.12 -5.36 -14.22
CA GLY A 135 20.67 -4.40 -13.22
C GLY A 135 20.51 -2.98 -13.79
N ASP A 136 19.88 -2.09 -13.04
CA ASP A 136 19.71 -0.66 -13.37
C ASP A 136 19.18 -0.39 -14.80
N GLY A 137 18.28 -1.25 -15.27
CA GLY A 137 17.69 -1.13 -16.61
C GLY A 137 18.64 -1.48 -17.76
N GLN A 138 19.79 -2.10 -17.47
CA GLN A 138 20.83 -2.49 -18.44
C GLN A 138 20.83 -4.00 -18.73
N VAL A 139 21.46 -4.36 -19.85
CA VAL A 139 21.63 -5.75 -20.30
C VAL A 139 23.02 -5.97 -20.91
N ALA A 140 23.52 -7.20 -20.84
CA ALA A 140 24.75 -7.63 -21.50
C ALA A 140 24.41 -8.62 -22.63
N VAL A 141 24.98 -8.41 -23.82
CA VAL A 141 24.82 -9.36 -24.94
C VAL A 141 25.78 -10.53 -24.75
N LEU A 142 25.24 -11.75 -24.72
CA LEU A 142 26.03 -12.98 -24.61
C LEU A 142 26.34 -13.60 -25.98
N GLY A 143 25.38 -13.55 -26.91
CA GLY A 143 25.54 -14.08 -28.25
C GLY A 143 24.50 -13.55 -29.23
N THR A 144 24.86 -13.49 -30.51
CA THR A 144 23.94 -13.09 -31.60
C THR A 144 24.21 -13.93 -32.85
N ALA A 145 23.18 -14.12 -33.67
CA ALA A 145 23.27 -14.74 -34.98
C ALA A 145 22.28 -14.07 -35.95
N GLN A 146 22.73 -13.73 -37.16
CA GLN A 146 21.83 -13.24 -38.21
C GLN A 146 21.12 -14.41 -38.88
N THR A 147 19.81 -14.27 -39.09
CA THR A 147 18.96 -15.32 -39.65
C THR A 147 17.98 -14.76 -40.67
N ASP A 148 17.27 -15.64 -41.38
CA ASP A 148 16.16 -15.28 -42.26
C ASP A 148 14.80 -15.25 -41.53
N ALA A 149 14.75 -15.59 -40.23
CA ALA A 149 13.52 -15.52 -39.46
C ALA A 149 13.04 -14.06 -39.34
N ARG A 150 11.77 -13.81 -39.63
CA ARG A 150 11.16 -12.48 -39.55
C ARG A 150 9.85 -12.61 -38.79
N PRO A 151 9.81 -12.38 -37.47
CA PRO A 151 8.59 -12.52 -36.68
C PRO A 151 7.48 -11.55 -37.15
N GLY A 152 7.86 -10.44 -37.79
CA GLY A 152 6.95 -9.51 -38.45
C GLY A 152 6.34 -9.99 -39.78
N SER A 153 6.80 -11.11 -40.32
CA SER A 153 6.32 -11.70 -41.58
C SER A 153 5.60 -13.04 -41.38
N GLY A 154 5.67 -13.62 -40.18
CA GLY A 154 5.00 -14.85 -39.81
C GLY A 154 5.59 -15.46 -38.52
N PRO A 155 4.98 -16.53 -38.00
CA PRO A 155 5.47 -17.20 -36.80
C PRO A 155 6.89 -17.73 -36.96
N VAL A 156 7.67 -17.64 -35.88
CA VAL A 156 9.02 -18.15 -35.74
C VAL A 156 9.09 -19.03 -34.50
N THR A 157 9.62 -20.24 -34.67
CA THR A 157 9.87 -21.17 -33.56
C THR A 157 11.31 -21.06 -33.08
N VAL A 158 11.49 -20.77 -31.80
CA VAL A 158 12.80 -20.63 -31.15
C VAL A 158 12.88 -21.64 -30.00
N THR A 159 13.96 -22.42 -29.99
CA THR A 159 14.25 -23.39 -28.93
C THR A 159 15.49 -22.97 -28.15
N ALA A 160 15.39 -22.97 -26.81
CA ALA A 160 16.51 -22.83 -25.89
C ALA A 160 16.65 -24.09 -25.03
N SER A 161 17.82 -24.74 -25.06
CA SER A 161 18.17 -25.86 -24.18
C SER A 161 19.13 -25.37 -23.09
N LEU A 162 18.77 -25.68 -21.84
CA LEU A 162 19.53 -25.37 -20.63
C LEU A 162 20.22 -26.64 -20.15
N ASP A 163 21.51 -26.52 -19.84
CA ASP A 163 22.35 -27.59 -19.28
C ASP A 163 23.29 -26.95 -18.26
N GLY A 164 22.79 -26.82 -17.02
CA GLY A 164 23.42 -26.03 -15.97
C GLY A 164 23.57 -24.55 -16.37
N GLU A 165 24.82 -24.09 -16.45
CA GLU A 165 25.21 -22.73 -16.86
C GLU A 165 25.25 -22.54 -18.39
N ARG A 166 25.13 -23.63 -19.16
CA ARG A 166 25.19 -23.60 -20.63
C ARG A 166 23.80 -23.38 -21.22
N ILE A 167 23.72 -22.49 -22.19
CA ILE A 167 22.49 -22.12 -22.92
C ILE A 167 22.75 -22.29 -24.42
N ARG A 168 22.02 -23.21 -25.05
CA ARG A 168 22.05 -23.43 -26.50
C ARG A 168 20.74 -22.96 -27.11
N VAL A 169 20.81 -22.08 -28.09
CA VAL A 169 19.64 -21.49 -28.75
C VAL A 169 19.68 -21.73 -30.25
N GLY A 170 18.53 -22.11 -30.80
CA GLY A 170 18.34 -22.36 -32.22
C GLY A 170 16.94 -22.02 -32.71
N LEU A 171 16.78 -22.10 -34.03
CA LEU A 171 15.48 -21.99 -34.71
C LEU A 171 14.95 -23.39 -35.06
N GLY A 172 13.64 -23.60 -34.87
CA GLY A 172 12.94 -24.87 -35.09
C GLY A 172 12.59 -25.62 -33.80
N ASP A 173 11.86 -26.72 -33.94
CA ASP A 173 11.36 -27.56 -32.83
C ASP A 173 12.47 -28.39 -32.16
N VAL A 174 12.15 -28.95 -30.99
CA VAL A 174 13.08 -29.82 -30.23
C VAL A 174 13.49 -31.02 -31.09
N GLY A 175 14.80 -31.21 -31.27
CA GLY A 175 15.38 -32.30 -32.07
C GLY A 175 15.62 -31.95 -33.54
N GLU A 176 14.97 -30.91 -34.07
CA GLU A 176 15.18 -30.36 -35.41
C GLU A 176 15.86 -28.98 -35.40
N ALA A 177 15.95 -28.35 -34.22
CA ALA A 177 16.50 -27.02 -34.05
C ALA A 177 17.96 -26.93 -34.48
N THR A 178 18.25 -26.00 -35.40
CA THR A 178 19.63 -25.65 -35.76
C THR A 178 20.20 -24.76 -34.66
N THR A 179 21.16 -25.25 -33.88
CA THR A 179 21.82 -24.44 -32.83
C THR A 179 22.67 -23.35 -33.49
N LEU A 180 22.38 -22.09 -33.15
CA LEU A 180 23.04 -20.91 -33.71
C LEU A 180 23.84 -20.13 -32.66
N ILE A 181 23.44 -20.23 -31.39
CA ILE A 181 24.12 -19.59 -30.27
C ILE A 181 24.37 -20.65 -29.19
N ASP A 182 25.58 -20.70 -28.67
CA ASP A 182 26.00 -21.61 -27.59
C ASP A 182 26.89 -20.81 -26.63
N VAL A 183 26.36 -20.53 -25.44
CA VAL A 183 27.00 -19.68 -24.44
C VAL A 183 27.01 -20.37 -23.07
N THR A 184 27.93 -19.96 -22.21
CA THR A 184 28.01 -20.41 -20.82
C THR A 184 28.11 -19.19 -19.92
N ASP A 185 27.15 -19.03 -19.00
CA ASP A 185 27.10 -17.90 -18.07
C ASP A 185 26.43 -18.33 -16.75
N ALA A 186 27.02 -17.93 -15.62
CA ALA A 186 26.63 -18.34 -14.28
C ALA A 186 25.92 -17.22 -13.48
N ALA A 187 25.60 -16.08 -14.10
CA ALA A 187 25.04 -14.93 -13.38
C ALA A 187 23.65 -15.20 -12.79
N PHE A 188 22.85 -16.06 -13.43
CA PHE A 188 21.51 -16.42 -12.98
C PHE A 188 21.32 -17.93 -12.89
N SER A 189 20.86 -18.37 -11.73
CA SER A 189 20.50 -19.76 -11.41
C SER A 189 19.02 -19.94 -11.06
N GLY A 190 18.20 -18.89 -11.28
CA GLY A 190 16.76 -18.95 -11.05
C GLY A 190 16.06 -20.00 -11.92
N SER A 191 14.78 -20.24 -11.67
CA SER A 191 13.96 -21.18 -12.44
C SER A 191 12.82 -20.50 -13.20
N GLY A 192 12.65 -19.18 -13.10
CA GLY A 192 11.52 -18.49 -13.73
C GLY A 192 11.56 -18.51 -15.26
N PHE A 193 10.38 -18.54 -15.86
CA PHE A 193 10.13 -18.42 -17.30
C PHE A 193 9.13 -17.29 -17.56
N ALA A 194 9.30 -16.56 -18.67
CA ALA A 194 8.31 -15.60 -19.14
C ALA A 194 8.39 -15.39 -20.65
N LEU A 195 7.26 -15.12 -21.29
CA LEU A 195 7.20 -14.53 -22.62
C LEU A 195 7.47 -13.03 -22.51
N ALA A 196 8.23 -12.48 -23.45
CA ALA A 196 8.66 -11.09 -23.39
C ALA A 196 8.69 -10.43 -24.78
N ALA A 197 8.26 -9.17 -24.84
CA ALA A 197 8.29 -8.38 -26.07
C ALA A 197 8.69 -6.92 -25.80
N HIS A 198 9.38 -6.33 -26.76
CA HIS A 198 9.77 -4.92 -26.74
C HIS A 198 8.53 -4.00 -26.65
N ARG A 199 8.66 -2.82 -26.03
CA ARG A 199 7.56 -1.85 -25.78
C ARG A 199 6.73 -1.41 -26.99
N ASP A 200 7.28 -1.54 -28.19
CA ASP A 200 6.60 -1.15 -29.43
C ASP A 200 6.08 -2.37 -30.22
N VAL A 201 6.10 -3.56 -29.61
CA VAL A 201 5.74 -4.83 -30.24
C VAL A 201 4.49 -5.40 -29.60
N ARG A 202 3.54 -5.76 -30.46
CA ARG A 202 2.41 -6.65 -30.13
C ARG A 202 2.82 -8.06 -30.50
N MET A 203 3.19 -8.86 -29.50
CA MET A 203 3.55 -10.26 -29.69
C MET A 203 2.28 -11.11 -29.78
N SER A 204 2.31 -12.14 -30.62
CA SER A 204 1.35 -13.25 -30.63
C SER A 204 2.10 -14.56 -30.49
N VAL A 205 1.63 -15.45 -29.61
CA VAL A 205 2.29 -16.70 -29.25
C VAL A 205 1.36 -17.85 -29.59
N ASP A 206 1.74 -18.66 -30.57
CA ASP A 206 0.96 -19.80 -31.05
C ASP A 206 1.17 -21.03 -30.18
N SER A 207 2.37 -21.21 -29.62
CA SER A 207 2.64 -22.33 -28.70
C SER A 207 3.82 -22.09 -27.77
N VAL A 208 3.75 -22.70 -26.58
CA VAL A 208 4.85 -22.87 -25.64
C VAL A 208 4.97 -24.35 -25.28
N GLN A 209 6.17 -24.91 -25.45
CA GLN A 209 6.53 -26.26 -25.02
C GLN A 209 7.73 -26.19 -24.07
N LEU A 210 7.55 -26.58 -22.83
CA LEU A 210 8.56 -26.59 -21.78
C LEU A 210 8.81 -28.01 -21.28
N SER A 211 10.07 -28.38 -21.09
CA SER A 211 10.50 -29.60 -20.39
C SER A 211 11.40 -29.24 -19.21
N GLY A 212 11.56 -30.16 -18.25
CA GLY A 212 12.31 -29.83 -17.03
C GLY A 212 11.50 -28.98 -16.06
N VAL A 213 10.17 -29.06 -16.13
CA VAL A 213 9.29 -28.20 -15.33
C VAL A 213 9.27 -28.68 -13.88
N ILE A 214 9.51 -27.75 -12.97
CA ILE A 214 9.50 -27.95 -11.52
C ILE A 214 8.53 -26.99 -10.84
N ASP A 215 8.03 -27.39 -9.68
CA ASP A 215 7.34 -26.46 -8.78
C ASP A 215 8.31 -25.36 -8.36
N ARG A 216 7.84 -24.12 -8.41
CA ARG A 216 8.62 -22.94 -8.07
C ARG A 216 7.84 -22.14 -7.04
N ALA A 217 8.41 -22.03 -5.85
CA ALA A 217 7.98 -20.98 -4.93
C ALA A 217 8.34 -19.62 -5.55
N GLU A 218 7.39 -18.68 -5.55
CA GLU A 218 7.69 -17.27 -5.74
C GLU A 218 8.84 -16.89 -4.80
N PRO A 219 9.97 -16.36 -5.27
CA PRO A 219 10.95 -15.81 -4.37
C PRO A 219 10.30 -14.64 -3.63
N VAL A 220 10.32 -14.68 -2.30
CA VAL A 220 9.92 -13.53 -1.49
C VAL A 220 10.73 -12.33 -1.96
N PRO A 221 10.09 -11.24 -2.44
CA PRO A 221 10.81 -10.06 -2.87
C PRO A 221 11.75 -9.59 -1.75
N THR A 222 12.99 -9.21 -2.07
CA THR A 222 13.97 -8.77 -1.05
C THR A 222 13.52 -7.52 -0.30
N ASP A 223 12.57 -6.79 -0.88
CA ASP A 223 11.89 -5.63 -0.32
C ASP A 223 10.58 -5.98 0.40
N CYS A 224 10.26 -7.26 0.61
CA CYS A 224 9.10 -7.66 1.39
C CYS A 224 9.44 -7.77 2.88
N VAL A 225 8.72 -7.02 3.71
CA VAL A 225 8.73 -7.18 5.16
C VAL A 225 7.73 -8.27 5.51
N GLY A 226 8.24 -9.38 6.04
CA GLY A 226 7.42 -10.54 6.37
C GLY A 226 6.63 -10.38 7.66
N TRP A 227 5.61 -11.22 7.81
CA TRP A 227 4.82 -11.38 9.01
C TRP A 227 4.91 -12.84 9.48
N SER A 228 5.37 -13.07 10.71
CA SER A 228 5.55 -14.44 11.23
C SER A 228 4.29 -15.07 11.81
N GLY A 229 3.26 -14.26 12.10
CA GLY A 229 2.09 -14.68 12.87
C GLY A 229 2.31 -14.66 14.39
N ALA A 230 3.48 -14.24 14.87
CA ALA A 230 3.81 -14.27 16.30
C ALA A 230 3.08 -13.18 17.10
N PRO A 231 2.29 -13.54 18.12
CA PRO A 231 1.60 -12.54 18.94
C PRO A 231 2.58 -11.79 19.86
N ALA A 232 2.33 -10.50 20.04
CA ALA A 232 2.98 -9.65 21.04
C ALA A 232 2.12 -9.59 22.32
N THR A 233 2.43 -10.44 23.30
CA THR A 233 1.67 -10.51 24.56
C THR A 233 2.13 -9.54 25.65
N ASP A 234 3.22 -8.82 25.40
CA ASP A 234 3.88 -7.88 26.30
C ASP A 234 3.70 -6.41 25.86
N ALA A 235 2.87 -6.14 24.85
CA ALA A 235 2.55 -4.78 24.44
C ALA A 235 1.74 -4.05 25.52
N GLY A 236 2.11 -2.78 25.78
CA GLY A 236 1.30 -1.89 26.58
C GLY A 236 0.06 -1.41 25.81
N ARG A 237 -0.67 -0.44 26.37
CA ARG A 237 -1.93 0.05 25.82
C ARG A 237 -2.02 1.58 25.91
N GLY A 238 -1.26 2.28 25.07
CA GLY A 238 -1.27 3.75 25.00
C GLY A 238 -2.41 4.29 24.12
N GLU A 239 -2.81 5.54 24.35
CA GLU A 239 -3.82 6.27 23.54
C GLU A 239 -3.26 6.63 22.17
N VAL A 240 -4.05 6.48 21.11
CA VAL A 240 -3.65 6.75 19.73
C VAL A 240 -4.33 8.02 19.20
N LEU A 241 -5.65 8.00 19.03
CA LEU A 241 -6.38 9.13 18.44
C LEU A 241 -7.78 9.33 19.02
N VAL A 242 -8.50 8.25 19.35
CA VAL A 242 -9.88 8.32 19.83
C VAL A 242 -10.02 7.52 21.14
N SER A 243 -9.62 8.15 22.23
CA SER A 243 -9.76 7.59 23.59
C SER A 243 -11.20 7.39 24.04
N ASP A 244 -11.36 6.65 25.14
CA ASP A 244 -12.66 6.46 25.79
C ASP A 244 -13.27 7.81 26.23
N ALA A 245 -12.46 8.72 26.77
CA ALA A 245 -12.91 10.08 27.11
C ALA A 245 -13.40 10.84 25.87
N ARG A 246 -12.73 10.67 24.73
CA ARG A 246 -13.15 11.23 23.44
C ARG A 246 -14.51 10.68 23.02
N ILE A 247 -14.72 9.37 23.09
CA ILE A 247 -16.01 8.73 22.78
C ILE A 247 -17.12 9.24 23.68
N GLU A 248 -16.86 9.43 24.98
CA GLU A 248 -17.83 9.98 25.93
C GLU A 248 -18.23 11.42 25.56
N ALA A 249 -17.26 12.28 25.25
CA ALA A 249 -17.51 13.66 24.84
C ALA A 249 -18.32 13.74 23.53
N VAL A 250 -17.96 12.91 22.54
CA VAL A 250 -18.71 12.81 21.26
C VAL A 250 -20.14 12.33 21.52
N SER A 251 -20.32 11.31 22.35
CA SER A 251 -21.64 10.77 22.70
C SER A 251 -22.53 11.81 23.39
N ALA A 252 -21.96 12.61 24.28
CA ALA A 252 -22.67 13.71 24.95
C ALA A 252 -23.15 14.76 23.93
N ARG A 253 -22.31 15.15 22.97
CA ARG A 253 -22.68 16.08 21.90
C ARG A 253 -23.76 15.54 20.98
N ILE A 254 -23.68 14.27 20.59
CA ILE A 254 -24.74 13.61 19.80
C ILE A 254 -26.07 13.63 20.57
N ALA A 255 -26.06 13.28 21.86
CA ALA A 255 -27.26 13.28 22.68
C ALA A 255 -27.86 14.68 22.86
N ALA A 256 -27.02 15.73 22.87
CA ALA A 256 -27.44 17.13 22.92
C ALA A 256 -27.90 17.69 21.56
N GLY A 257 -27.73 16.97 20.45
CA GLY A 257 -28.05 17.45 19.11
C GLY A 257 -27.04 18.49 18.58
N GLU A 258 -25.84 18.52 19.15
CA GLU A 258 -24.79 19.49 18.79
C GLU A 258 -24.17 19.16 17.43
N GLN A 259 -23.83 20.21 16.68
CA GLN A 259 -23.12 20.13 15.41
C GLN A 259 -21.62 20.39 15.62
N PRO A 260 -20.73 19.76 14.84
CA PRO A 260 -21.03 18.88 13.69
C PRO A 260 -21.33 17.41 14.06
N GLN A 261 -21.20 17.00 15.33
CA GLN A 261 -21.27 15.59 15.74
C GLN A 261 -22.56 14.88 15.33
N THR A 262 -23.71 15.52 15.48
CA THR A 262 -25.01 14.89 15.19
C THR A 262 -25.14 14.51 13.71
N SER A 263 -24.78 15.42 12.80
CA SER A 263 -24.86 15.15 11.36
C SER A 263 -23.74 14.23 10.88
N ALA A 264 -22.54 14.34 11.46
CA ALA A 264 -21.43 13.42 11.20
C ALA A 264 -21.76 11.98 11.63
N TYR A 265 -22.41 11.79 12.78
CA TYR A 265 -22.81 10.48 13.28
C TYR A 265 -23.88 9.82 12.41
N ALA A 266 -24.85 10.59 11.90
CA ALA A 266 -25.84 10.06 10.95
C ALA A 266 -25.18 9.54 9.65
N ARG A 267 -24.14 10.24 9.17
CA ARG A 267 -23.34 9.79 8.02
C ARG A 267 -22.55 8.54 8.33
N LEU A 268 -21.92 8.48 9.52
CA LEU A 268 -21.20 7.30 9.98
C LEU A 268 -22.11 6.07 10.00
N LEU A 269 -23.31 6.16 10.57
CA LEU A 269 -24.23 5.02 10.62
C LEU A 269 -24.62 4.53 9.23
N THR A 270 -24.81 5.44 8.27
CA THR A 270 -25.08 5.07 6.88
C THR A 270 -23.91 4.32 6.26
N ALA A 271 -22.68 4.78 6.49
CA ALA A 271 -21.47 4.11 6.01
C ALA A 271 -21.25 2.75 6.69
N ALA A 272 -21.44 2.68 8.01
CA ALA A 272 -21.31 1.45 8.78
C ALA A 272 -22.34 0.38 8.38
N ASP A 273 -23.59 0.76 8.11
CA ASP A 273 -24.61 -0.15 7.57
C ASP A 273 -24.19 -0.70 6.20
N ALA A 274 -23.62 0.12 5.32
CA ALA A 274 -23.06 -0.36 4.06
C ALA A 274 -21.81 -1.24 4.26
N GLY A 275 -20.99 -0.91 5.27
CA GLY A 275 -19.79 -1.66 5.66
C GLY A 275 -20.11 -3.09 6.12
N LEU A 276 -21.27 -3.33 6.74
CA LEU A 276 -21.73 -4.67 7.13
C LEU A 276 -21.93 -5.63 5.95
N GLU A 277 -22.10 -5.10 4.73
CA GLU A 277 -22.27 -5.90 3.51
C GLU A 277 -20.93 -6.19 2.80
N ARG A 278 -19.82 -5.59 3.26
CA ARG A 278 -18.49 -5.75 2.66
C ARG A 278 -17.74 -6.92 3.30
N ALA A 279 -17.19 -7.82 2.49
CA ALA A 279 -16.26 -8.82 2.99
C ALA A 279 -14.82 -8.27 3.05
N PRO A 280 -14.01 -8.60 4.08
CA PRO A 280 -12.58 -8.35 4.08
C PRO A 280 -11.90 -9.02 2.89
N ALA A 281 -10.97 -8.31 2.24
CA ALA A 281 -10.26 -8.80 1.05
C ALA A 281 -8.73 -8.52 1.12
N PRO A 282 -8.04 -8.94 2.18
CA PRO A 282 -6.58 -8.80 2.27
C PRO A 282 -5.87 -9.64 1.20
N PRO A 283 -4.81 -9.10 0.56
CA PRO A 283 -3.94 -9.90 -0.31
C PRO A 283 -2.95 -10.74 0.52
N THR A 284 -2.38 -11.79 -0.05
CA THR A 284 -1.25 -12.52 0.58
C THR A 284 0.03 -11.68 0.57
N THR A 285 0.25 -10.91 -0.49
CA THR A 285 1.33 -9.92 -0.59
C THR A 285 0.75 -8.55 -0.89
N PHE A 286 0.96 -7.58 -0.01
CA PHE A 286 0.59 -6.20 -0.29
C PHE A 286 1.65 -5.54 -1.18
N PHE A 287 1.26 -5.20 -2.41
CA PHE A 287 2.12 -4.57 -3.41
C PHE A 287 1.34 -3.53 -4.20
N VAL A 288 1.85 -2.31 -4.24
CA VAL A 288 1.32 -1.22 -5.06
C VAL A 288 2.37 -0.86 -6.12
N PRO A 289 2.15 -1.19 -7.40
CA PRO A 289 3.07 -0.81 -8.48
C PRO A 289 3.08 0.70 -8.69
N PHE A 290 4.13 1.25 -9.33
CA PHE A 290 4.15 2.68 -9.65
C PHE A 290 2.91 3.12 -10.43
N PHE A 291 2.29 4.21 -10.01
CA PHE A 291 1.10 4.75 -10.67
C PHE A 291 1.30 4.95 -12.18
N TYR A 292 2.43 5.48 -12.62
CA TYR A 292 2.69 5.79 -14.03
C TYR A 292 2.93 4.54 -14.92
N ASN A 293 3.17 3.37 -14.32
CA ASN A 293 3.37 2.13 -15.06
C ASN A 293 2.04 1.41 -15.30
N ASP A 294 1.23 1.26 -14.24
CA ASP A 294 -0.10 0.67 -14.31
C ASP A 294 -1.04 1.39 -13.31
N PRO A 295 -1.72 2.47 -13.76
CA PRO A 295 -2.62 3.22 -12.89
C PRO A 295 -3.80 2.39 -12.37
N THR A 296 -4.23 1.36 -13.12
CA THR A 296 -5.37 0.52 -12.75
C THR A 296 -4.98 -0.45 -11.65
N ALA A 297 -3.86 -1.16 -11.80
CA ALA A 297 -3.34 -2.05 -10.77
C ALA A 297 -2.92 -1.27 -9.51
N HIS A 298 -2.27 -0.11 -9.67
CA HIS A 298 -1.95 0.78 -8.55
C HIS A 298 -3.21 1.12 -7.75
N ARG A 299 -4.27 1.62 -8.43
CA ARG A 299 -5.52 1.97 -7.75
C ARG A 299 -6.15 0.76 -7.08
N ALA A 300 -6.29 -0.37 -7.77
CA ALA A 300 -6.89 -1.56 -7.20
C ALA A 300 -6.18 -2.04 -5.92
N ALA A 301 -4.84 -2.06 -5.91
CA ALA A 301 -4.06 -2.47 -4.75
C ALA A 301 -4.18 -1.48 -3.58
N ARG A 302 -4.06 -0.17 -3.85
CA ARG A 302 -4.21 0.88 -2.83
C ARG A 302 -5.64 0.92 -2.25
N ASP A 303 -6.64 0.87 -3.12
CA ASP A 303 -8.08 0.88 -2.78
C ASP A 303 -8.42 -0.31 -1.87
N GLY A 304 -7.77 -1.47 -2.05
CA GLY A 304 -7.97 -2.66 -1.22
C GLY A 304 -7.71 -2.38 0.26
N LEU A 305 -6.51 -1.87 0.60
CA LEU A 305 -6.17 -1.48 1.98
C LEU A 305 -7.05 -0.33 2.47
N GLN A 306 -7.20 0.72 1.66
CA GLN A 306 -8.01 1.89 2.01
C GLN A 306 -9.41 1.49 2.48
N ASN A 307 -10.11 0.72 1.65
CA ASN A 307 -11.51 0.40 1.88
C ASN A 307 -11.66 -0.50 3.11
N ASP A 308 -10.80 -1.50 3.28
CA ASP A 308 -10.87 -2.41 4.42
C ASP A 308 -10.52 -1.71 5.74
N ALA A 309 -9.46 -0.89 5.76
CA ALA A 309 -9.03 -0.17 6.96
C ALA A 309 -10.05 0.90 7.37
N ASN A 310 -10.57 1.68 6.42
CA ASN A 310 -11.60 2.67 6.70
C ASN A 310 -12.92 2.02 7.13
N THR A 311 -13.34 0.92 6.49
CA THR A 311 -14.56 0.18 6.90
C THR A 311 -14.41 -0.34 8.33
N ALA A 312 -13.24 -0.90 8.69
CA ALA A 312 -12.99 -1.37 10.04
C ALA A 312 -13.12 -0.24 11.07
N TYR A 313 -12.56 0.93 10.78
CA TYR A 313 -12.63 2.08 11.68
C TYR A 313 -14.04 2.68 11.77
N GLU A 314 -14.76 2.80 10.65
CA GLU A 314 -16.16 3.24 10.62
C GLU A 314 -17.06 2.32 11.47
N LEU A 315 -16.93 1.00 11.30
CA LEU A 315 -17.66 0.01 12.08
C LEU A 315 -17.27 0.06 13.56
N ALA A 316 -15.98 0.26 13.89
CA ALA A 316 -15.53 0.39 15.27
C ALA A 316 -16.08 1.66 15.94
N LEU A 317 -16.07 2.81 15.26
CA LEU A 317 -16.70 4.03 15.75
C LEU A 317 -18.21 3.86 15.94
N ALA A 318 -18.90 3.26 14.97
CA ALA A 318 -20.34 3.01 15.05
C ALA A 318 -20.68 2.09 16.22
N TYR A 319 -19.88 1.05 16.46
CA TYR A 319 -20.01 0.19 17.63
C TYR A 319 -19.88 0.96 18.94
N ARG A 320 -18.83 1.78 19.06
CA ARG A 320 -18.54 2.52 20.30
C ARG A 320 -19.60 3.57 20.62
N LEU A 321 -20.19 4.20 19.61
CA LEU A 321 -21.22 5.24 19.78
C LEU A 321 -22.65 4.69 19.89
N SER A 322 -22.96 3.56 19.24
CA SER A 322 -24.31 2.97 19.24
C SER A 322 -24.51 1.83 20.24
N GLY A 323 -23.42 1.14 20.61
CA GLY A 323 -23.44 -0.11 21.36
C GLY A 323 -23.85 -1.35 20.54
N ASP A 324 -24.10 -1.25 19.23
CA ASP A 324 -24.47 -2.39 18.40
C ASP A 324 -23.26 -3.29 18.09
N ALA A 325 -23.21 -4.44 18.77
CA ALA A 325 -22.13 -5.42 18.66
C ALA A 325 -21.92 -5.98 17.23
N ARG A 326 -22.91 -5.86 16.33
CA ARG A 326 -22.74 -6.28 14.92
C ARG A 326 -21.63 -5.50 14.24
N TYR A 327 -21.57 -4.19 14.45
CA TYR A 327 -20.52 -3.36 13.87
C TYR A 327 -19.16 -3.74 14.45
N GLY A 328 -19.05 -3.88 15.77
CA GLY A 328 -17.77 -4.15 16.44
C GLY A 328 -17.20 -5.54 16.09
N ALA A 329 -18.06 -6.56 16.01
CA ALA A 329 -17.65 -7.89 15.58
C ALA A 329 -17.17 -7.91 14.12
N HIS A 330 -17.78 -7.12 13.24
CA HIS A 330 -17.37 -7.05 11.85
C HIS A 330 -16.10 -6.21 11.65
N ALA A 331 -15.93 -5.13 12.40
CA ALA A 331 -14.67 -4.37 12.46
C ALA A 331 -13.50 -5.27 12.85
N ALA A 332 -13.67 -6.09 13.90
CA ALA A 332 -12.69 -7.09 14.33
C ALA A 332 -12.35 -8.09 13.22
N GLN A 333 -13.34 -8.53 12.42
CA GLN A 333 -13.10 -9.45 11.30
C GLN A 333 -12.18 -8.85 10.23
N PHE A 334 -12.28 -7.55 9.92
CA PHE A 334 -11.37 -6.90 8.98
C PHE A 334 -9.92 -6.91 9.50
N ILE A 335 -9.70 -6.52 10.76
CA ILE A 335 -8.37 -6.53 11.39
C ILE A 335 -7.79 -7.95 11.41
N ASP A 336 -8.57 -8.91 11.91
CA ASP A 336 -8.14 -10.30 12.05
C ASP A 336 -7.85 -10.93 10.67
N SER A 337 -8.64 -10.62 9.63
CA SER A 337 -8.40 -11.12 8.27
C SER A 337 -7.06 -10.63 7.71
N TRP A 338 -6.71 -9.36 7.91
CA TRP A 338 -5.44 -8.81 7.44
C TRP A 338 -4.24 -9.48 8.14
N THR A 339 -4.28 -9.60 9.47
CA THR A 339 -3.21 -10.26 10.24
C THR A 339 -3.11 -11.77 10.01
N THR A 340 -4.11 -12.42 9.42
CA THR A 340 -4.08 -13.87 9.14
C THR A 340 -3.81 -14.21 7.68
N THR A 341 -3.94 -13.24 6.76
CA THR A 341 -3.79 -13.45 5.32
C THR A 341 -2.53 -12.81 4.75
N VAL A 342 -2.16 -11.61 5.20
CA VAL A 342 -0.98 -10.92 4.70
C VAL A 342 0.27 -11.63 5.21
N GLU A 343 1.05 -12.20 4.30
CA GLU A 343 2.33 -12.85 4.61
C GLU A 343 3.49 -11.86 4.54
N CYS A 344 3.41 -10.88 3.63
CA CYS A 344 4.40 -9.82 3.56
C CYS A 344 3.88 -8.54 2.87
N VAL A 345 4.54 -7.42 3.19
CA VAL A 345 4.27 -6.09 2.65
C VAL A 345 5.51 -5.57 1.95
N ARG A 346 5.40 -5.18 0.67
CA ARG A 346 6.54 -4.64 -0.09
C ARG A 346 6.88 -3.21 0.35
N THR A 347 8.16 -2.87 0.29
CA THR A 347 8.71 -1.56 0.69
C THR A 347 9.17 -0.70 -0.48
N ARG A 348 9.14 -1.23 -1.70
CA ARG A 348 9.45 -0.49 -2.93
C ARG A 348 8.19 -0.02 -3.65
N GLU A 349 8.43 0.69 -4.76
CA GLU A 349 7.41 1.35 -5.56
C GLU A 349 6.56 2.28 -4.68
N ASP A 350 5.23 2.24 -4.81
CA ASP A 350 4.32 3.06 -4.02
C ASP A 350 3.76 2.30 -2.80
N SER A 351 4.25 1.07 -2.54
CA SER A 351 3.71 0.16 -1.51
C SER A 351 3.87 0.72 -0.10
N ALA A 352 5.09 1.15 0.28
CA ALA A 352 5.35 1.69 1.61
C ALA A 352 4.53 2.96 1.88
N LEU A 353 4.45 3.86 0.89
CA LEU A 353 3.65 5.08 1.01
C LEU A 353 2.16 4.76 1.14
N ALA A 354 1.63 3.91 0.26
CA ALA A 354 0.22 3.52 0.27
C ALA A 354 -0.19 2.82 1.55
N PHE A 355 0.71 2.01 2.09
CA PHE A 355 0.55 1.42 3.41
C PHE A 355 0.49 2.52 4.48
N SER A 356 1.45 3.45 4.48
CA SER A 356 1.57 4.47 5.53
C SER A 356 0.41 5.47 5.64
N TYR A 357 -0.30 5.79 4.55
CA TYR A 357 -1.44 6.71 4.62
C TYR A 357 -2.82 6.04 4.76
N HIS A 358 -2.90 4.70 4.76
CA HIS A 358 -4.16 3.97 4.92
C HIS A 358 -4.18 3.01 6.11
N PHE A 359 -3.04 2.39 6.42
CA PHE A 359 -2.95 1.44 7.52
C PHE A 359 -3.30 2.03 8.90
N PRO A 360 -3.01 3.30 9.23
CA PRO A 360 -3.35 3.87 10.54
C PRO A 360 -4.85 3.77 10.91
N ALA A 361 -5.77 3.74 9.93
CA ALA A 361 -7.19 3.50 10.19
C ALA A 361 -7.44 2.16 10.92
N PHE A 362 -6.66 1.12 10.63
CA PHE A 362 -6.72 -0.13 11.40
C PHE A 362 -6.24 0.04 12.84
N VAL A 363 -5.23 0.87 13.08
CA VAL A 363 -4.72 1.16 14.43
C VAL A 363 -5.79 1.89 15.25
N HIS A 364 -6.47 2.88 14.66
CA HIS A 364 -7.58 3.57 15.32
C HIS A 364 -8.79 2.64 15.55
N ALA A 365 -9.09 1.74 14.60
CA ALA A 365 -10.12 0.72 14.79
C ALA A 365 -9.76 -0.23 15.96
N ALA A 366 -8.52 -0.69 16.02
CA ALA A 366 -8.02 -1.54 17.08
C ALA A 366 -8.06 -0.85 18.46
N GLU A 367 -7.71 0.44 18.53
CA GLU A 367 -7.85 1.25 19.77
C GLU A 367 -9.29 1.22 20.28
N LEU A 368 -10.26 1.38 19.39
CA LEU A 368 -11.68 1.38 19.76
C LEU A 368 -12.18 0.01 20.19
N LEU A 369 -11.58 -1.08 19.69
CA LEU A 369 -12.02 -2.46 19.95
C LEU A 369 -11.29 -3.13 21.11
N ARG A 370 -10.04 -2.75 21.42
CA ARG A 370 -9.24 -3.42 22.46
C ARG A 370 -9.94 -3.35 23.82
N GLY A 371 -9.92 -4.46 24.56
CA GLY A 371 -10.58 -4.58 25.86
C GLY A 371 -12.11 -4.71 25.80
N THR A 372 -12.74 -4.63 24.63
CA THR A 372 -14.17 -4.87 24.47
C THR A 372 -14.48 -6.37 24.34
N SER A 373 -15.75 -6.76 24.47
CA SER A 373 -16.15 -8.17 24.37
C SER A 373 -16.21 -8.72 22.94
N VAL A 374 -16.18 -7.84 21.92
CA VAL A 374 -16.30 -8.22 20.50
C VAL A 374 -14.96 -8.55 19.85
N TRP A 375 -13.83 -8.17 20.46
CA TRP A 375 -12.49 -8.45 19.97
C TRP A 375 -11.64 -9.07 21.07
N SER A 376 -11.08 -10.25 20.79
CA SER A 376 -10.41 -11.05 21.82
C SER A 376 -9.01 -10.53 22.14
N ALA A 377 -8.55 -10.70 23.37
CA ALA A 377 -7.17 -10.37 23.76
C ALA A 377 -6.12 -11.17 22.96
N ALA A 378 -6.48 -12.36 22.45
CA ALA A 378 -5.59 -13.15 21.60
C ALA A 378 -5.45 -12.52 20.20
N SER A 379 -6.57 -12.10 19.59
CA SER A 379 -6.57 -11.35 18.33
C SER A 379 -5.81 -10.03 18.47
N GLU A 380 -6.02 -9.31 19.57
CA GLU A 380 -5.31 -8.08 19.91
C GLU A 380 -3.79 -8.30 19.96
N ALA A 381 -3.33 -9.37 20.61
CA ALA A 381 -1.91 -9.70 20.69
C ALA A 381 -1.31 -10.07 19.32
N VAL A 382 -2.07 -10.74 18.45
CA VAL A 382 -1.66 -11.02 17.06
C VAL A 382 -1.52 -9.71 16.28
N PHE A 383 -2.48 -8.80 16.39
CA PHE A 383 -2.40 -7.48 15.75
C PHE A 383 -1.19 -6.68 16.25
N ALA A 384 -0.96 -6.64 17.58
CA ALA A 384 0.22 -5.98 18.16
C ALA A 384 1.54 -6.57 17.63
N GLY A 385 1.59 -7.89 17.36
CA GLY A 385 2.73 -8.53 16.70
C GLY A 385 2.90 -8.03 15.26
N PHE A 386 1.82 -7.95 14.49
CA PHE A 386 1.85 -7.45 13.10
C PHE A 386 2.32 -6.00 13.05
N LEU A 387 1.93 -5.18 14.03
CA LEU A 387 2.41 -3.81 14.15
C LEU A 387 3.93 -3.76 14.28
N ARG A 388 4.52 -4.57 15.17
CA ARG A 388 5.96 -4.60 15.43
C ARG A 388 6.77 -5.20 14.28
N GLU A 389 6.35 -6.33 13.75
CA GLU A 389 7.14 -7.09 12.77
C GLU A 389 6.95 -6.57 11.34
N THR A 390 5.80 -5.97 11.03
CA THR A 390 5.45 -5.60 9.66
C THR A 390 5.14 -4.12 9.50
N ALA A 391 4.19 -3.56 10.25
CA ALA A 391 3.78 -2.17 10.04
C ALA A 391 4.92 -1.16 10.31
N THR A 392 5.63 -1.31 11.44
CA THR A 392 6.75 -0.45 11.81
C THR A 392 7.89 -0.52 10.78
N PRO A 393 8.44 -1.70 10.41
CA PRO A 393 9.54 -1.73 9.44
C PRO A 393 9.14 -1.25 8.04
N VAL A 394 7.89 -1.47 7.61
CA VAL A 394 7.39 -0.94 6.32
C VAL A 394 7.41 0.59 6.33
N ALA A 395 6.82 1.23 7.35
CA ALA A 395 6.83 2.68 7.44
C ALA A 395 8.25 3.24 7.64
N ALA A 396 9.06 2.61 8.49
CA ALA A 396 10.45 3.00 8.74
C ALA A 396 11.31 3.00 7.46
N SER A 397 10.99 2.16 6.47
CA SER A 397 11.71 2.11 5.19
C SER A 397 11.72 3.44 4.43
N ILE A 398 10.72 4.30 4.66
CA ILE A 398 10.59 5.62 4.01
C ILE A 398 10.62 6.80 4.99
N LEU A 399 10.74 6.57 6.30
CA LEU A 399 10.74 7.61 7.35
C LEU A 399 11.85 8.67 7.19
N HIS A 400 12.98 8.28 6.58
CA HIS A 400 14.11 9.15 6.30
C HIS A 400 13.82 10.24 5.27
N ARG A 401 12.74 10.12 4.48
CA ARG A 401 12.35 11.12 3.48
C ARG A 401 11.89 12.40 4.16
N THR A 402 12.15 13.54 3.54
CA THR A 402 11.89 14.87 4.13
C THR A 402 10.60 15.53 3.63
N ASN A 403 9.89 14.92 2.69
CA ASN A 403 8.61 15.41 2.14
C ASN A 403 7.40 14.65 2.74
N ASN A 404 6.21 14.80 2.14
CA ASN A 404 5.00 14.05 2.53
C ASN A 404 5.19 12.54 2.78
N TRP A 405 6.12 11.86 2.09
CA TRP A 405 6.38 10.43 2.35
C TRP A 405 6.89 10.20 3.76
N GLY A 406 7.79 11.07 4.24
CA GLY A 406 8.30 11.04 5.60
C GLY A 406 7.21 11.37 6.62
N SER A 407 6.33 12.33 6.31
CA SER A 407 5.21 12.70 7.18
C SER A 407 4.22 11.54 7.35
N TRP A 408 3.84 10.84 6.27
CA TRP A 408 2.96 9.68 6.36
C TRP A 408 3.61 8.47 7.03
N ALA A 409 4.91 8.25 6.80
CA ALA A 409 5.67 7.24 7.51
C ALA A 409 5.68 7.52 9.02
N LEU A 410 5.90 8.79 9.39
CA LEU A 410 5.88 9.25 10.77
C LEU A 410 4.52 9.04 11.43
N GLU A 411 3.43 9.33 10.72
CA GLU A 411 2.07 9.04 11.21
C GLU A 411 1.88 7.56 11.56
N THR A 412 2.28 6.65 10.67
CA THR A 412 2.18 5.21 10.96
C THR A 412 3.05 4.79 12.14
N THR A 413 4.32 5.21 12.18
CA THR A 413 5.22 4.84 13.28
C THR A 413 4.75 5.41 14.61
N THR A 414 4.21 6.63 14.63
CA THR A 414 3.67 7.29 15.83
C THR A 414 2.42 6.58 16.32
N ALA A 415 1.46 6.29 15.43
CA ALA A 415 0.24 5.57 15.79
C ALA A 415 0.55 4.17 16.34
N VAL A 416 1.54 3.48 15.77
CA VAL A 416 1.99 2.16 16.26
C VAL A 416 2.69 2.27 17.61
N ALA A 417 3.64 3.20 17.78
CA ALA A 417 4.33 3.41 19.04
C ALA A 417 3.35 3.73 20.17
N ALA A 418 2.39 4.60 19.90
CA ALA A 418 1.29 4.94 20.81
C ALA A 418 0.43 3.72 21.16
N TYR A 419 -0.02 2.95 20.17
CA TYR A 419 -0.85 1.76 20.39
C TYR A 419 -0.15 0.73 21.29
N LEU A 420 1.15 0.54 21.08
CA LEU A 420 2.00 -0.41 21.81
C LEU A 420 2.55 0.14 23.14
N ASP A 421 2.31 1.41 23.43
CA ASP A 421 2.83 2.13 24.61
C ASP A 421 4.37 2.14 24.66
N ASP A 422 5.01 2.35 23.51
CA ASP A 422 6.46 2.38 23.38
C ASP A 422 6.98 3.81 23.55
N GLU A 423 7.30 4.18 24.80
CA GLU A 423 7.81 5.51 25.16
C GLU A 423 9.09 5.90 24.39
N ALA A 424 9.95 4.93 24.06
CA ALA A 424 11.20 5.20 23.35
C ALA A 424 10.94 5.56 21.88
N GLU A 425 10.05 4.82 21.23
CA GLU A 425 9.64 5.11 19.85
C GLU A 425 8.77 6.38 19.78
N LEU A 426 7.95 6.69 20.78
CA LEU A 426 7.25 7.97 20.88
C LEU A 426 8.22 9.15 21.00
N ALA A 427 9.26 9.04 21.82
CA ALA A 427 10.31 10.06 21.91
C ALA A 427 11.08 10.23 20.59
N ALA A 428 11.35 9.13 19.87
CA ALA A 428 11.97 9.17 18.54
C ALA A 428 11.04 9.81 17.49
N ALA A 429 9.75 9.51 17.53
CA ALA A 429 8.73 10.12 16.69
C ALA A 429 8.64 11.63 16.93
N ASN A 430 8.65 12.08 18.18
CA ASN A 430 8.69 13.50 18.53
C ASN A 430 9.93 14.21 17.96
N ALA A 431 11.12 13.61 18.10
CA ALA A 431 12.34 14.15 17.51
C ALA A 431 12.24 14.23 15.97
N ARG A 432 11.68 13.20 15.34
CA ARG A 432 11.50 13.17 13.88
C ARG A 432 10.46 14.18 13.39
N ALA A 433 9.39 14.40 14.16
CA ALA A 433 8.40 15.44 13.89
C ALA A 433 9.06 16.81 13.86
N VAL A 434 9.86 17.15 14.87
CA VAL A 434 10.64 18.39 14.93
C VAL A 434 11.54 18.53 13.70
N GLU A 435 12.31 17.50 13.34
CA GLU A 435 13.16 17.54 12.13
C GLU A 435 12.37 17.83 10.85
N LEU A 436 11.18 17.22 10.70
CA LEU A 436 10.31 17.49 9.55
C LEU A 436 9.77 18.91 9.57
N LEU A 437 9.38 19.46 10.73
CA LEU A 437 8.91 20.85 10.83
C LEU A 437 10.02 21.87 10.54
N GLU A 438 11.25 21.59 10.95
CA GLU A 438 12.43 22.41 10.62
C GLU A 438 12.70 22.44 9.11
N HIS A 439 12.50 21.31 8.43
CA HIS A 439 12.79 21.19 6.99
C HIS A 439 11.62 21.65 6.11
N GLN A 440 10.39 21.23 6.44
CA GLN A 440 9.24 21.38 5.58
C GLN A 440 8.60 22.77 5.66
N ILE A 441 8.78 23.55 6.72
CA ILE A 441 8.14 24.86 6.84
C ILE A 441 9.19 25.96 6.65
N ASP A 442 9.05 26.74 5.57
CA ASP A 442 10.00 27.82 5.26
C ASP A 442 9.67 29.13 6.00
N GLU A 443 10.42 30.19 5.70
CA GLU A 443 10.24 31.54 6.29
C GLU A 443 8.87 32.18 5.99
N ASN A 444 8.21 31.75 4.92
CA ASN A 444 6.87 32.20 4.54
C ASN A 444 5.77 31.38 5.24
N GLY A 445 6.14 30.37 6.04
CA GLY A 445 5.20 29.57 6.82
C GLY A 445 4.45 28.56 5.97
N HIS A 446 4.97 28.14 4.82
CA HIS A 446 4.35 27.09 4.00
C HIS A 446 5.33 25.98 3.64
N LEU A 447 4.84 24.97 2.91
CA LEU A 447 5.62 23.80 2.52
C LEU A 447 6.17 23.93 1.10
N PRO A 448 7.41 24.42 0.89
CA PRO A 448 7.93 24.77 -0.44
C PRO A 448 8.02 23.56 -1.38
N GLU A 449 8.29 22.36 -0.86
CA GLU A 449 8.30 21.14 -1.68
C GLU A 449 6.91 20.73 -2.21
N GLU A 450 5.85 21.29 -1.62
CA GLU A 450 4.47 20.91 -1.89
C GLU A 450 3.71 21.95 -2.72
N VAL A 451 4.08 23.23 -2.66
CA VAL A 451 3.37 24.28 -3.41
C VAL A 451 3.64 24.25 -4.93
N ASP A 452 4.83 23.80 -5.35
CA ASP A 452 5.27 23.76 -6.76
C ASP A 452 5.02 22.38 -7.42
N ARG A 453 4.09 21.58 -6.90
CA ARG A 453 3.87 20.20 -7.39
C ARG A 453 3.38 20.16 -8.84
N ASN A 454 3.53 18.98 -9.45
CA ASN A 454 3.34 18.75 -10.89
C ASN A 454 4.37 19.48 -11.77
N ASN A 455 5.66 19.23 -11.52
CA ASN A 455 6.80 19.78 -12.29
C ASN A 455 6.89 21.32 -12.28
N GLY A 456 6.60 21.97 -11.14
CA GLY A 456 6.66 23.43 -11.02
C GLY A 456 5.44 24.15 -11.59
N VAL A 457 4.35 23.42 -11.88
CA VAL A 457 3.10 24.02 -12.35
C VAL A 457 2.31 24.60 -11.20
N GLY A 458 2.24 23.90 -10.05
CA GLY A 458 1.52 24.34 -8.85
C GLY A 458 0.02 24.06 -8.84
N ASP A 459 -0.54 23.44 -9.89
CA ASP A 459 -1.97 23.12 -10.00
C ASP A 459 -2.46 22.11 -8.94
N TYR A 460 -1.55 21.33 -8.36
CA TYR A 460 -1.80 20.44 -7.21
C TYR A 460 -1.22 20.97 -5.89
N GLY A 461 -0.76 22.22 -5.85
CA GLY A 461 0.02 22.74 -4.73
C GLY A 461 -0.73 22.76 -3.39
N ILE A 462 -1.96 23.29 -3.41
CA ILE A 462 -2.85 23.31 -2.23
C ILE A 462 -3.16 21.87 -1.77
N TRP A 463 -3.44 20.95 -2.70
CA TRP A 463 -3.72 19.57 -2.35
C TRP A 463 -2.54 18.89 -1.66
N TYR A 464 -1.32 19.05 -2.17
CA TYR A 464 -0.15 18.46 -1.52
C TYR A 464 0.19 19.12 -0.20
N THR A 465 -0.10 20.41 -0.03
CA THR A 465 -0.05 21.06 1.29
C THR A 465 -1.01 20.38 2.26
N HIS A 466 -2.26 20.11 1.87
CA HIS A 466 -3.17 19.33 2.71
C HIS A 466 -2.67 17.91 2.98
N PHE A 467 -2.17 17.24 1.94
CA PHE A 467 -1.67 15.87 2.02
C PHE A 467 -0.48 15.72 2.97
N SER A 468 0.36 16.76 3.09
CA SER A 468 1.50 16.80 4.02
C SER A 468 1.10 17.24 5.43
N LEU A 469 0.15 18.17 5.57
CA LEU A 469 -0.25 18.68 6.88
C LEU A 469 -1.14 17.71 7.66
N LEU A 470 -2.02 16.96 6.99
CA LEU A 470 -2.86 15.97 7.66
C LEU A 470 -2.08 15.00 8.58
N PRO A 471 -1.05 14.26 8.10
CA PRO A 471 -0.30 13.37 8.98
C PRO A 471 0.47 14.13 10.08
N LEU A 472 0.96 15.34 9.82
CA LEU A 472 1.67 16.11 10.86
C LEU A 472 0.73 16.52 12.00
N PHE A 473 -0.51 16.90 11.70
CA PHE A 473 -1.51 17.18 12.73
C PHE A 473 -1.93 15.92 13.48
N LEU A 474 -2.11 14.78 12.81
CA LEU A 474 -2.42 13.50 13.47
C LEU A 474 -1.30 13.06 14.42
N VAL A 475 -0.04 13.12 13.96
CA VAL A 475 1.16 12.88 14.80
C VAL A 475 1.14 13.79 16.02
N ALA A 476 0.83 15.07 15.84
CA ALA A 476 0.83 16.05 16.91
C ALA A 476 -0.26 15.77 17.96
N GLU A 477 -1.46 15.38 17.54
CA GLU A 477 -2.53 14.94 18.46
C GLU A 477 -2.10 13.71 19.27
N THR A 478 -1.57 12.69 18.59
CA THR A 478 -1.12 11.46 19.26
C THR A 478 -0.01 11.75 20.25
N LEU A 479 1.04 12.49 19.86
CA LEU A 479 2.14 12.83 20.75
C LEU A 479 1.67 13.65 21.97
N SER A 480 0.74 14.59 21.78
CA SER A 480 0.18 15.41 22.86
C SER A 480 -0.51 14.55 23.93
N ALA A 481 -1.22 13.49 23.53
CA ALA A 481 -1.83 12.54 24.47
C ALA A 481 -0.80 11.80 25.34
N HIS A 482 0.47 11.76 24.91
CA HIS A 482 1.62 11.19 25.63
C HIS A 482 2.51 12.24 26.29
N GLY A 483 2.05 13.51 26.37
CA GLY A 483 2.80 14.59 27.00
C GLY A 483 4.01 15.08 26.19
N LEU A 484 4.07 14.76 24.89
CA LEU A 484 5.08 15.23 23.95
C LEU A 484 4.47 16.30 23.05
N ASP A 485 4.94 17.53 23.17
CA ASP A 485 4.33 18.66 22.48
C ASP A 485 5.14 19.10 21.26
N VAL A 486 4.56 18.89 20.09
CA VAL A 486 5.05 19.38 18.78
C VAL A 486 4.14 20.45 18.17
N LEU A 487 2.97 20.70 18.76
CA LEU A 487 2.02 21.71 18.26
C LEU A 487 2.60 23.11 18.46
N ASP A 488 3.22 23.33 19.62
CA ASP A 488 3.85 24.60 19.99
C ASP A 488 5.28 24.76 19.42
N HIS A 489 5.77 23.79 18.64
CA HIS A 489 7.11 23.88 18.04
C HIS A 489 7.18 25.00 17.01
N VAL A 490 8.15 25.89 17.20
CA VAL A 490 8.50 26.97 16.28
C VAL A 490 9.90 26.73 15.76
N ASN A 491 10.03 26.64 14.44
CA ASN A 491 11.27 26.30 13.77
C ASN A 491 12.27 27.45 13.72
N ALA A 492 13.46 27.21 13.16
CA ALA A 492 14.52 28.20 13.04
C ALA A 492 14.12 29.49 12.28
N ASN A 493 13.07 29.45 11.46
CA ASN A 493 12.53 30.60 10.74
C ASN A 493 11.43 31.34 11.51
N GLY A 494 11.11 30.93 12.74
CA GLY A 494 10.03 31.50 13.53
C GLY A 494 8.64 31.04 13.08
N ARG A 495 8.54 29.87 12.42
CA ARG A 495 7.30 29.32 11.85
C ARG A 495 6.96 27.94 12.42
N GLY A 496 5.69 27.61 12.51
CA GLY A 496 5.21 26.31 12.99
C GLY A 496 3.97 25.81 12.26
N LEU A 497 3.33 24.77 12.81
CA LEU A 497 2.10 24.18 12.25
C LEU A 497 0.96 25.19 12.14
N ALA A 498 0.87 26.16 13.06
CA ALA A 498 -0.09 27.24 13.02
C ALA A 498 0.03 28.08 11.72
N ASP A 499 1.26 28.52 11.38
CA ASP A 499 1.51 29.31 10.17
C ASP A 499 1.14 28.53 8.90
N ALA A 500 1.50 27.24 8.84
CA ALA A 500 1.21 26.40 7.69
C ALA A 500 -0.30 26.13 7.52
N ALA A 501 -1.02 25.92 8.63
CA ALA A 501 -2.46 25.80 8.62
C ALA A 501 -3.16 27.11 8.21
N ASP A 502 -2.64 28.26 8.64
CA ASP A 502 -3.16 29.57 8.27
C ASP A 502 -2.94 29.88 6.78
N ALA A 503 -1.75 29.56 6.24
CA ALA A 503 -1.48 29.67 4.81
C ALA A 503 -2.46 28.82 3.97
N ALA A 504 -2.65 27.54 4.35
CA ALA A 504 -3.61 26.67 3.68
C ALA A 504 -5.05 27.18 3.82
N THR A 505 -5.42 27.72 4.98
CA THR A 505 -6.75 28.32 5.24
C THR A 505 -7.03 29.46 4.27
N GLY A 506 -6.09 30.39 4.12
CA GLY A 506 -6.22 31.52 3.19
C GLY A 506 -6.33 31.08 1.73
N TRP A 507 -5.56 30.07 1.31
CA TRP A 507 -5.65 29.55 -0.06
C TRP A 507 -6.95 28.78 -0.35
N VAL A 508 -7.55 28.15 0.66
CA VAL A 508 -8.87 27.52 0.51
C VAL A 508 -9.99 28.56 0.46
N ALA A 509 -9.88 29.63 1.25
CA ALA A 509 -10.84 30.73 1.28
C ALA A 509 -10.81 31.56 -0.01
N ASP A 510 -9.61 31.84 -0.54
CA ASP A 510 -9.40 32.50 -1.82
C ASP A 510 -8.33 31.76 -2.65
N PRO A 511 -8.73 30.77 -3.49
CA PRO A 511 -7.79 30.05 -4.34
C PRO A 511 -7.03 30.93 -5.33
N ALA A 512 -7.54 32.12 -5.67
CA ALA A 512 -6.83 33.06 -6.54
C ALA A 512 -5.64 33.74 -5.82
N SER A 513 -5.59 33.66 -4.48
CA SER A 513 -4.47 34.15 -3.69
C SER A 513 -3.25 33.23 -3.70
N PHE A 514 -3.39 31.98 -4.19
CA PHE A 514 -2.31 30.99 -4.23
C PHE A 514 -1.22 31.40 -5.23
N PRO A 515 -0.04 31.86 -4.77
CA PRO A 515 0.90 32.57 -5.64
C PRO A 515 1.73 31.63 -6.54
N TYR A 516 1.69 30.32 -6.26
CA TYR A 516 2.48 29.29 -6.94
C TYR A 516 1.79 28.71 -8.17
N TYR A 517 0.57 29.16 -8.48
CA TYR A 517 -0.14 28.79 -9.69
C TYR A 517 -0.53 30.03 -10.49
N THR A 518 -0.05 30.12 -11.73
CA THR A 518 -0.33 31.26 -12.64
C THR A 518 -1.46 30.99 -13.62
N GLY A 519 -2.09 29.81 -13.53
CA GLY A 519 -3.21 29.41 -14.38
C GLY A 519 -4.56 29.91 -13.86
N ASP A 520 -5.63 29.36 -14.43
CA ASP A 520 -7.01 29.65 -14.00
C ASP A 520 -7.28 28.96 -12.64
N PRO A 521 -7.53 29.68 -11.54
CA PRO A 521 -7.72 29.09 -10.22
C PRO A 521 -8.79 27.99 -10.17
N ALA A 522 -9.76 27.98 -11.09
CA ALA A 522 -10.74 26.89 -11.22
C ALA A 522 -10.14 25.53 -11.63
N LYS A 523 -8.86 25.51 -12.04
CA LYS A 523 -8.09 24.30 -12.38
C LYS A 523 -7.19 23.81 -11.23
N LEU A 524 -7.18 24.50 -10.09
CA LEU A 524 -6.52 23.98 -8.89
C LEU A 524 -7.24 22.70 -8.45
N ALA A 525 -6.48 21.62 -8.36
CA ALA A 525 -7.02 20.31 -8.06
C ALA A 525 -7.18 20.10 -6.55
N ASN A 526 -8.25 19.42 -6.18
CA ASN A 526 -8.53 18.91 -4.84
C ASN A 526 -8.42 19.94 -3.69
N VAL A 527 -8.77 21.21 -3.95
CA VAL A 527 -8.65 22.31 -2.98
C VAL A 527 -9.38 21.99 -1.67
N ARG A 528 -10.65 21.58 -1.74
CA ARG A 528 -11.46 21.22 -0.57
C ARG A 528 -11.70 19.72 -0.47
N THR A 529 -12.12 19.13 -1.58
CA THR A 529 -12.48 17.71 -1.71
C THR A 529 -11.66 17.03 -2.79
N ILE A 530 -11.49 15.72 -2.70
CA ILE A 530 -10.85 14.91 -3.73
C ILE A 530 -11.79 14.81 -4.94
N ASP A 531 -11.40 15.47 -6.04
CA ASP A 531 -12.26 15.74 -7.20
C ASP A 531 -12.79 14.46 -7.85
N TYR A 532 -11.92 13.47 -8.08
CA TYR A 532 -12.33 12.23 -8.75
C TYR A 532 -13.33 11.40 -7.91
N LEU A 533 -13.28 11.51 -6.58
CA LEU A 533 -14.25 10.86 -5.70
C LEU A 533 -15.57 11.62 -5.73
N ARG A 534 -15.52 12.96 -5.66
CA ARG A 534 -16.70 13.81 -5.75
C ARG A 534 -17.44 13.57 -7.06
N ASP A 535 -16.72 13.48 -8.16
CA ASP A 535 -17.27 13.22 -9.49
C ASP A 535 -17.91 11.82 -9.58
N ALA A 536 -17.44 10.87 -8.77
CA ALA A 536 -18.04 9.55 -8.59
C ALA A 536 -19.18 9.51 -7.55
N GLY A 537 -19.55 10.65 -6.96
CA GLY A 537 -20.62 10.76 -5.97
C GLY A 537 -20.21 10.50 -4.52
N PHE A 538 -18.90 10.40 -4.24
CA PHE A 538 -18.35 10.20 -2.91
C PHE A 538 -17.62 11.45 -2.41
N THR A 539 -17.94 11.93 -1.22
CA THR A 539 -17.26 13.10 -0.66
C THR A 539 -16.12 12.67 0.26
N ALA A 540 -14.90 13.01 -0.11
CA ALA A 540 -13.71 12.95 0.75
C ALA A 540 -12.98 14.29 0.71
N HIS A 541 -12.60 14.81 1.88
CA HIS A 541 -12.05 16.14 2.06
C HIS A 541 -10.54 16.07 2.16
N SER A 542 -9.86 16.94 1.43
CA SER A 542 -8.41 17.17 1.57
C SER A 542 -8.11 17.89 2.89
N MET A 543 -9.00 18.81 3.27
CA MET A 543 -8.84 19.72 4.42
C MET A 543 -9.41 19.19 5.75
N SER A 544 -9.61 17.88 5.90
CA SER A 544 -10.26 17.31 7.11
C SER A 544 -9.52 17.64 8.42
N TYR A 545 -8.20 17.81 8.37
CA TYR A 545 -7.38 18.21 9.53
C TYR A 545 -7.65 19.64 10.02
N PHE A 546 -8.42 20.45 9.28
CA PHE A 546 -8.82 21.77 9.77
C PHE A 546 -9.61 21.69 11.08
N GLU A 547 -10.25 20.56 11.40
CA GLU A 547 -10.85 20.32 12.71
C GLU A 547 -9.80 20.33 13.83
N LEU A 548 -8.66 19.67 13.61
CA LEU A 548 -7.54 19.63 14.55
C LEU A 548 -6.88 21.01 14.65
N ALA A 549 -6.59 21.61 13.50
CA ALA A 549 -6.01 22.95 13.45
C ALA A 549 -6.92 24.00 14.12
N GLN A 550 -8.24 23.91 13.97
CA GLN A 550 -9.18 24.84 14.61
C GLN A 550 -9.21 24.66 16.13
N ASN A 551 -9.05 23.43 16.63
CA ASN A 551 -9.00 23.17 18.07
C ASN A 551 -7.77 23.82 18.73
N HIS A 552 -6.61 23.77 18.07
CA HIS A 552 -5.35 24.28 18.62
C HIS A 552 -5.04 25.73 18.26
N PHE A 553 -5.39 26.13 17.04
CA PHE A 553 -5.04 27.44 16.46
C PHE A 553 -6.29 28.14 15.89
N PRO A 554 -7.27 28.51 16.73
CA PRO A 554 -8.57 28.96 16.24
C PRO A 554 -8.50 30.26 15.44
N THR A 555 -9.12 30.27 14.26
CA THR A 555 -9.32 31.50 13.46
C THR A 555 -10.77 31.62 13.00
N ASP A 556 -11.25 32.86 12.82
CA ASP A 556 -12.61 33.10 12.32
C ASP A 556 -12.80 32.58 10.88
N GLU A 557 -11.75 32.68 10.05
CA GLU A 557 -11.78 32.23 8.66
C GLU A 557 -11.88 30.70 8.56
N ARG A 558 -11.09 29.97 9.34
CA ARG A 558 -11.17 28.50 9.38
C ARG A 558 -12.50 28.04 9.97
N ALA A 559 -12.99 28.69 11.03
CA ALA A 559 -14.32 28.41 11.57
C ALA A 559 -15.43 28.62 10.53
N ALA A 560 -15.34 29.67 9.71
CA ALA A 560 -16.29 29.92 8.62
C ALA A 560 -16.23 28.83 7.55
N LEU A 561 -15.04 28.40 7.14
CA LEU A 561 -14.87 27.30 6.17
C LEU A 561 -15.43 25.97 6.70
N LEU A 562 -15.17 25.64 7.97
CA LEU A 562 -15.72 24.44 8.61
C LEU A 562 -17.25 24.47 8.65
N ALA A 563 -17.83 25.63 8.97
CA ALA A 563 -19.28 25.82 8.98
C ALA A 563 -19.90 25.75 7.57
N GLU A 564 -19.19 26.24 6.55
CA GLU A 564 -19.61 26.19 5.15
C GLU A 564 -19.62 24.75 4.61
N GLU A 565 -18.55 24.00 4.86
CA GLU A 565 -18.38 22.63 4.35
C GLU A 565 -19.26 21.62 5.10
N GLY A 566 -19.50 21.85 6.39
CA GLY A 566 -20.18 20.91 7.28
C GLY A 566 -19.28 19.73 7.68
N PRO A 567 -19.85 18.59 8.12
CA PRO A 567 -19.05 17.47 8.55
C PRO A 567 -18.10 16.97 7.47
N MET A 568 -16.82 16.87 7.80
CA MET A 568 -15.79 16.36 6.92
C MET A 568 -15.44 14.92 7.23
N THR A 569 -14.98 14.24 6.18
CA THR A 569 -14.38 12.92 6.23
C THR A 569 -13.31 12.83 5.14
N THR A 570 -12.31 11.99 5.31
CA THR A 570 -11.19 11.78 4.36
C THR A 570 -11.05 10.30 4.08
N ILE A 571 -10.18 9.93 3.14
CA ILE A 571 -9.81 8.54 2.88
C ILE A 571 -8.46 8.14 3.47
N HIS A 572 -7.68 9.10 3.99
CA HIS A 572 -6.34 8.88 4.51
C HIS A 572 -6.35 8.87 6.04
N SER A 573 -5.80 7.80 6.63
CA SER A 573 -5.61 7.49 8.06
C SER A 573 -6.80 7.65 9.02
N ALA A 574 -7.47 8.80 9.05
CA ALA A 574 -8.48 9.15 10.05
C ALA A 574 -9.75 9.78 9.40
N PRO A 575 -10.65 8.97 8.79
CA PRO A 575 -11.97 9.48 8.38
C PRO A 575 -12.78 10.00 9.58
N TYR A 576 -13.76 10.88 9.34
CA TYR A 576 -14.67 11.47 10.35
C TYR A 576 -14.05 12.37 11.44
N LEU A 577 -13.00 13.15 11.15
CA LEU A 577 -12.46 14.12 12.11
C LEU A 577 -13.49 15.14 12.64
N SER A 578 -14.51 15.52 11.88
CA SER A 578 -15.59 16.37 12.42
C SER A 578 -16.39 15.68 13.52
N LEU A 579 -16.62 14.37 13.38
CA LEU A 579 -17.29 13.59 14.43
C LEU A 579 -16.41 13.49 15.66
N THR A 580 -15.16 13.06 15.47
CA THR A 580 -14.28 12.68 16.57
C THR A 580 -13.67 13.90 17.26
N HIS A 581 -13.33 14.97 16.53
CA HIS A 581 -12.56 16.10 17.07
C HIS A 581 -13.24 17.47 16.93
N GLY A 582 -14.24 17.63 16.06
CA GLY A 582 -14.77 18.97 15.73
C GLY A 582 -15.25 19.78 16.94
N GLY A 583 -14.52 20.86 17.25
CA GLY A 583 -14.79 21.74 18.39
C GLY A 583 -14.60 21.08 19.77
N LEU A 584 -13.72 20.09 19.89
CA LEU A 584 -13.45 19.32 21.11
C LEU A 584 -11.96 19.47 21.55
N ALA A 585 -11.47 20.69 21.76
CA ALA A 585 -10.05 20.92 22.10
C ALA A 585 -9.60 20.29 23.44
N ASP A 586 -10.45 20.23 24.46
CA ASP A 586 -10.04 19.98 25.85
C ASP A 586 -10.16 18.51 26.35
N VAL A 587 -10.41 17.54 25.45
CA VAL A 587 -10.75 16.17 25.89
C VAL A 587 -9.53 15.29 26.21
N THR A 588 -8.30 15.76 25.93
CA THR A 588 -7.04 15.03 26.16
C THR A 588 -6.46 15.19 27.58
N ALA A 589 -7.04 16.03 28.44
CA ALA A 589 -6.61 16.12 29.83
C ALA A 589 -7.16 14.91 30.61
N ALA A 590 -6.30 13.92 30.90
CA ALA A 590 -6.59 12.89 31.89
C ALA A 590 -7.23 13.55 33.13
N PRO A 591 -8.28 12.96 33.74
CA PRO A 591 -8.80 13.49 34.98
C PRO A 591 -7.68 13.37 36.03
N GLY A 592 -7.03 14.50 36.34
CA GLY A 592 -6.19 14.59 37.52
C GLY A 592 -7.02 14.13 38.71
N GLU A 593 -6.44 13.30 39.58
CA GLU A 593 -7.08 12.85 40.82
C GLU A 593 -7.53 14.07 41.63
N GLY A 594 -8.80 14.45 41.46
CA GLY A 594 -9.44 15.48 42.23
C GLY A 594 -9.68 14.95 43.63
N GLU A 595 -8.83 15.35 44.57
CA GLU A 595 -9.16 15.25 46.00
C GLU A 595 -10.55 15.85 46.23
N PRO A 596 -11.42 15.18 47.02
CA PRO A 596 -12.74 15.69 47.31
C PRO A 596 -12.63 16.96 48.16
N GLY A 597 -12.93 18.10 47.53
CA GLY A 597 -12.97 19.42 48.16
C GLY A 597 -13.96 19.47 49.33
N ALA A 598 -13.44 19.39 50.55
CA ALA A 598 -14.13 19.85 51.74
C ALA A 598 -14.04 21.38 51.80
N GLY A 599 -15.15 22.05 51.52
CA GLY A 599 -15.25 23.50 51.70
C GLY A 599 -15.39 23.86 53.17
N GLU A 600 -14.57 24.78 53.66
CA GLU A 600 -14.96 25.77 54.67
C GLU A 600 -14.25 27.11 54.43
N PRO A 601 -14.88 28.25 54.81
CA PRO A 601 -14.51 29.58 54.33
C PRO A 601 -13.62 30.35 55.32
N GLY A 602 -12.57 30.99 54.82
CA GLY A 602 -11.69 31.87 55.59
C GLY A 602 -11.56 33.24 54.93
N GLY A 603 -12.11 34.28 55.57
CA GLY A 603 -11.91 35.68 55.17
C GLY A 603 -10.59 36.28 55.67
N GLY A 604 -10.24 37.45 55.15
CA GLY A 604 -9.26 38.35 55.78
C GLY A 604 -8.22 38.98 54.86
N THR A 605 -8.50 40.23 54.51
CA THR A 605 -7.74 41.38 53.95
C THR A 605 -6.25 41.59 54.41
N PRO A 606 -5.50 42.59 53.86
CA PRO A 606 -4.25 42.36 53.11
C PRO A 606 -3.03 43.16 53.63
N GLY A 607 -1.90 43.06 52.93
CA GLY A 607 -0.81 44.04 52.95
C GLY A 607 0.47 43.46 52.35
N ASP A 608 1.52 44.21 52.05
CA ASP A 608 1.69 45.57 51.56
C ASP A 608 3.15 45.61 51.03
N THR A 609 3.45 46.57 50.15
CA THR A 609 4.79 47.11 49.81
C THR A 609 5.82 46.27 49.02
N GLY A 610 6.40 46.89 47.98
CA GLY A 610 7.75 46.56 47.51
C GLY A 610 8.05 46.75 46.01
N SER A 611 8.16 48.00 45.54
CA SER A 611 8.84 48.39 44.28
C SER A 611 10.34 48.70 44.54
N PRO A 612 11.17 49.14 43.56
CA PRO A 612 11.47 48.59 42.22
C PRO A 612 12.99 48.66 41.88
N GLY A 613 13.36 48.32 40.64
CA GLY A 613 14.63 48.72 40.00
C GLY A 613 15.45 47.54 39.48
N GLY A 614 16.17 47.59 38.36
CA GLY A 614 16.45 48.65 37.41
C GLY A 614 17.47 48.11 36.38
N SER A 615 17.30 48.59 35.14
CA SER A 615 18.25 48.76 34.03
C SER A 615 19.57 47.95 33.94
N SER A 616 19.90 47.55 32.70
CA SER A 616 20.94 48.17 31.84
C SER A 616 21.95 47.20 31.21
N GLY A 617 22.32 47.55 29.97
CA GLY A 617 23.56 47.15 29.28
C GLY A 617 23.38 45.99 28.31
N GLY A 618 23.56 46.11 26.99
CA GLY A 618 24.11 47.18 26.17
C GLY A 618 25.14 46.61 25.19
N SER A 619 25.04 47.03 23.91
CA SER A 619 26.16 47.21 22.96
C SER A 619 26.84 45.93 22.43
N SER A 620 27.32 45.76 21.20
CA SER A 620 27.39 46.52 19.93
C SER A 620 28.40 45.77 19.03
N GLY A 621 28.28 45.88 17.69
CA GLY A 621 29.42 45.67 16.77
C GLY A 621 29.06 44.88 15.52
N THR A 622 28.57 45.52 14.45
CA THR A 622 29.33 45.95 13.24
C THR A 622 29.73 44.83 12.26
N GLY A 623 29.11 44.81 11.07
CA GLY A 623 29.50 44.00 9.89
C GLY A 623 30.72 44.55 9.13
N PRO A 624 30.87 44.43 7.79
CA PRO A 624 30.11 43.64 6.79
C PRO A 624 30.99 42.92 5.73
N ALA A 625 30.30 42.30 4.74
CA ALA A 625 30.69 42.07 3.33
C ALA A 625 31.48 40.80 2.93
N GLY A 626 30.96 40.08 1.92
CA GLY A 626 31.71 39.12 1.11
C GLY A 626 30.86 38.12 0.31
N ALA A 627 30.32 38.52 -0.84
CA ALA A 627 30.02 37.63 -1.98
C ALA A 627 31.21 37.73 -2.97
N PRO A 628 31.56 36.73 -3.81
CA PRO A 628 30.68 36.26 -4.91
C PRO A 628 30.82 34.79 -5.40
N GLY A 629 29.77 34.29 -6.08
CA GLY A 629 29.83 33.68 -7.43
C GLY A 629 30.17 32.19 -7.65
N GLY A 630 29.34 31.49 -8.46
CA GLY A 630 29.83 30.52 -9.46
C GLY A 630 29.13 29.14 -9.62
N SER A 631 28.07 29.11 -10.45
CA SER A 631 27.60 28.08 -11.43
C SER A 631 28.06 26.59 -11.40
N SER A 632 27.11 25.67 -11.61
CA SER A 632 26.91 24.79 -12.81
C SER A 632 26.02 23.58 -12.48
N ASP A 633 24.76 23.50 -12.95
CA ASP A 633 24.27 22.82 -14.17
C ASP A 633 24.30 21.27 -14.17
N ALA A 634 23.11 20.66 -14.23
CA ALA A 634 22.82 19.47 -15.05
C ALA A 634 21.30 19.26 -15.23
N ARG A 635 20.76 19.83 -16.32
CA ARG A 635 19.48 19.45 -16.93
C ARG A 635 19.63 18.12 -17.67
N ALA A 636 18.61 17.27 -17.61
CA ALA A 636 18.32 16.30 -18.68
C ALA A 636 16.82 16.36 -19.02
N ALA A 637 16.55 16.63 -20.29
CA ALA A 637 15.25 16.89 -20.87
C ALA A 637 14.60 15.60 -21.40
N GLY A 638 13.26 15.59 -21.42
CA GLY A 638 12.44 14.60 -22.13
C GLY A 638 11.04 15.17 -22.36
N SER A 639 10.95 16.12 -23.29
CA SER A 639 9.69 16.71 -23.78
C SER A 639 8.95 15.72 -24.68
N LEU A 640 7.61 15.62 -24.54
CA LEU A 640 6.71 15.43 -25.68
C LEU A 640 5.39 16.17 -25.41
N ALA A 641 5.04 17.04 -26.35
CA ALA A 641 3.93 17.97 -26.31
C ALA A 641 2.57 17.29 -26.50
N ALA A 642 1.57 17.84 -25.82
CA ALA A 642 0.16 17.56 -26.03
C ALA A 642 -0.25 17.91 -27.46
N SER A 643 -0.91 16.97 -28.14
CA SER A 643 -1.73 17.25 -29.31
C SER A 643 -3.19 17.00 -28.92
N GLY A 644 -4.01 18.03 -29.07
CA GLY A 644 -5.45 17.96 -28.85
C GLY A 644 -6.10 17.04 -29.87
N GLY A 645 -6.92 16.12 -29.38
CA GLY A 645 -7.84 15.32 -30.17
C GLY A 645 -9.12 15.16 -29.36
N GLU A 646 -10.23 15.66 -29.91
CA GLU A 646 -11.58 15.47 -29.39
C GLU A 646 -11.87 13.98 -29.19
N VAL A 647 -12.28 13.59 -27.97
CA VAL A 647 -12.79 12.24 -27.70
C VAL A 647 -14.30 12.32 -27.51
N SER A 648 -15.01 11.70 -28.45
CA SER A 648 -16.45 11.46 -28.38
C SER A 648 -16.74 10.36 -27.34
N PRO A 649 -17.83 10.44 -26.55
CA PRO A 649 -18.06 9.52 -25.44
C PRO A 649 -18.65 8.20 -25.95
N ALA A 650 -18.02 7.07 -25.60
CA ALA A 650 -18.62 5.75 -25.66
C ALA A 650 -18.98 5.29 -24.23
N PRO A 651 -20.10 4.58 -24.03
CA PRO A 651 -20.70 4.39 -22.72
C PRO A 651 -19.98 3.28 -21.93
N LEU A 652 -19.61 3.59 -20.69
CA LEU A 652 -19.14 2.64 -19.69
C LEU A 652 -20.32 1.78 -19.19
N ALA A 653 -20.24 0.48 -19.45
CA ALA A 653 -21.14 -0.51 -18.89
C ALA A 653 -20.79 -0.75 -17.41
N LEU A 654 -21.78 -0.54 -16.54
CA LEU A 654 -21.75 -0.92 -15.13
C LEU A 654 -21.55 -2.43 -14.99
N ALA A 655 -20.43 -2.84 -14.39
CA ALA A 655 -20.27 -4.18 -13.83
C ALA A 655 -20.79 -4.17 -12.38
N ALA A 656 -22.10 -4.38 -12.22
CA ALA A 656 -22.68 -4.71 -10.93
C ALA A 656 -22.48 -6.22 -10.68
N GLY A 657 -21.52 -6.55 -9.81
CA GLY A 657 -21.31 -7.92 -9.33
C GLY A 657 -22.37 -8.32 -8.32
N LEU A 658 -23.48 -8.88 -8.79
CA LEU A 658 -24.44 -9.61 -7.96
C LEU A 658 -23.98 -11.06 -7.81
N SER A 659 -23.58 -11.42 -6.58
CA SER A 659 -23.18 -12.77 -6.19
C SER A 659 -24.34 -13.75 -6.28
N LEU A 660 -24.07 -14.90 -6.90
CA LEU A 660 -25.02 -15.92 -7.29
C LEU A 660 -25.22 -16.95 -6.17
N VAL A 661 -25.80 -16.58 -5.03
CA VAL A 661 -26.27 -17.56 -4.03
C VAL A 661 -27.54 -17.05 -3.35
N GLY A 662 -28.68 -17.71 -3.61
CA GLY A 662 -29.85 -17.64 -2.73
C GLY A 662 -31.13 -17.05 -3.32
N LEU A 663 -31.74 -17.72 -4.32
CA LEU A 663 -33.20 -17.60 -4.48
C LEU A 663 -33.81 -18.84 -5.14
N LEU A 664 -34.01 -19.89 -4.35
CA LEU A 664 -34.99 -20.94 -4.64
C LEU A 664 -35.68 -21.25 -3.32
N LEU A 665 -36.88 -20.67 -3.11
CA LEU A 665 -38.03 -21.30 -2.44
C LEU A 665 -39.20 -20.31 -2.19
N ILE A 666 -40.37 -20.68 -2.75
CA ILE A 666 -41.75 -20.44 -2.27
C ILE A 666 -42.31 -19.01 -2.54
N VAL A 667 -43.38 -18.76 -3.30
CA VAL A 667 -44.78 -19.23 -3.15
C VAL A 667 -45.51 -19.22 -4.51
N ALA A 668 -46.13 -20.33 -4.91
CA ALA A 668 -47.46 -20.31 -5.53
C ALA A 668 -48.15 -21.67 -5.32
N ARG A 669 -49.18 -21.67 -4.49
CA ARG A 669 -49.96 -22.82 -4.05
C ARG A 669 -51.18 -22.98 -4.96
N VAL A 670 -51.58 -24.24 -5.20
CA VAL A 670 -52.97 -24.77 -5.32
C VAL A 670 -53.36 -25.48 -6.64
N ARG A 671 -53.62 -26.80 -6.48
CA ARG A 671 -54.47 -27.77 -7.24
C ARG A 671 -53.90 -28.33 -8.57
N ARG A 672 -53.97 -29.63 -8.89
CA ARG A 672 -54.76 -30.78 -8.39
C ARG A 672 -54.18 -32.10 -8.96
N ARG A 673 -54.22 -33.16 -8.12
CA ARG A 673 -54.45 -34.59 -8.41
C ARG A 673 -53.46 -35.39 -9.30
N ALA A 674 -52.75 -36.29 -8.60
CA ALA A 674 -52.73 -37.75 -8.75
C ALA A 674 -52.72 -38.38 -10.15
N VAL A 675 -51.74 -39.26 -10.41
CA VAL A 675 -51.91 -40.72 -10.64
C VAL A 675 -50.55 -41.37 -10.93
N THR A 676 -50.27 -42.38 -10.10
CA THR A 676 -49.40 -43.55 -10.19
C THR A 676 -48.59 -43.92 -11.46
N THR A 677 -47.40 -44.47 -11.15
CA THR A 677 -46.75 -45.71 -11.65
C THR A 677 -45.86 -45.72 -12.91
N ARG A 678 -44.64 -46.26 -12.65
CA ARG A 678 -43.77 -47.13 -13.48
C ARG A 678 -43.17 -46.46 -14.73
N ARG A 679 -41.86 -46.54 -14.98
CA ARG A 679 -40.94 -47.67 -14.86
C ARG A 679 -39.51 -47.19 -14.66
#